data_AF-A0A536P846-F1
#
_entry.id   AF-A0A536P846-F1
#
_cell.length_a   1.000
_cell.length_b   1.000
_cell.length_c   1.000
_cell.angle_alpha   90.00
_cell.angle_beta   90.00
_cell.angle_gamma   90.00
#
_symmetry.space_group_name_H-M   'P 1'
#
loop_
_entity.id
_entity.type
_entity.pdbx_description
1 polymer ?
#
loop_
_entity_poly.entity_id
_entity_poly.type
_entity_poly.pdbx_seq_one_letter_code
_entity_poly.pdbx_strand_id
1 'polypeptide(L)'
;MSFIGGLFDSNEGELRRLRKIAARVNTLEEETARLGEADLAETTVRMRERLAKGETVDDILPEVFARVREAAKRTLGQRHFDVQLLGGLALHKGHIAEMKTGEGKTLVASLALYLNALEGKGAHLVTTNDYLAKTGAGWMGPIYQALGASVSYIAHEKSAVYDPAVELEAVDPRHRHWRDVSRREAYLADITYGQNSEFGFDYLRDNMLMELTDQVQRGLHYAIVDEADSILIDEARTPLIISSPAEDATETYYSFARVATQLEPERDYVVEEKHHAANLTEEGIARAERLLRVKNLYEGDVTAVHYLDNAVKAKALYHRDKEYVVKDGEVVIVDEFTGRLMPGRRWSDGLHQAVEAKEGLKIQRETRTFATITIQNYFRMYAKLAGMTGTAATEAEELYKVYKLEVTQVPTNKPMVRADLHDLVYKTEQGKWNAVVAEVKERNEQGQPVLIGTTSVEKSERLSEELKRHGIKHEILNAKNHEREALIIANAGQDGAVTLSTNMAGRGVDILLGPGVVAKGGLHVIGTERHEARRIDNQLRGRSGRQGDPGSSRFYSSLEDDLIRIFASERVAGLMARLGFDDTVPIESGMVTGAITQAQIKVEGRNFDIRKRALEFDDVLNNQRNVIYDQRRKILEKGNVRETVVGFLHDEAAAMVDAHAVSSDPEEWDRTGLAAALGPMLSRADEITATTFADAASLDELREKVGELVDETYERRETNLGEELARVVERWILLRTIDIHWVEHLTAMEELREGIYLRGYGQQDPLVAYKREAHTFFEEMSARIASGVAQQILRVTVKTAEQAEREEQEQARDAQGQAQPQRAFGQPSGNGRTAVATAAPPKAKLGRNDPCWCGSGKKYKRCHGR
;
A
#
# COMPACT_ATOMS: atom_id res chain seq x y z
N MET A 1 -46.28 19.50 -7.36
CA MET A 1 -44.82 19.62 -7.58
C MET A 1 -44.04 18.31 -7.36
N SER A 2 -44.58 17.29 -6.67
CA SER A 2 -43.85 16.03 -6.39
C SER A 2 -43.79 15.02 -7.55
N PHE A 3 -44.78 15.00 -8.47
CA PHE A 3 -44.83 14.01 -9.56
C PHE A 3 -43.86 14.29 -10.72
N ILE A 4 -43.50 15.55 -10.95
CA ILE A 4 -42.57 15.96 -12.03
C ILE A 4 -41.11 15.76 -11.60
N GLY A 5 -40.79 15.89 -10.31
CA GLY A 5 -39.44 15.65 -9.78
C GLY A 5 -38.95 14.20 -9.96
N GLY A 6 -39.83 13.21 -9.79
CA GLY A 6 -39.48 11.78 -9.95
C GLY A 6 -39.30 11.31 -11.41
N LEU A 7 -39.62 12.16 -12.40
CA LEU A 7 -39.33 11.89 -13.81
C LEU A 7 -37.93 12.37 -14.22
N PHE A 8 -37.34 13.32 -13.48
CA PHE A 8 -36.00 13.86 -13.70
C PHE A 8 -34.96 13.41 -12.65
N ASP A 9 -35.37 12.63 -11.64
CA ASP A 9 -34.45 12.01 -10.67
C ASP A 9 -33.68 10.85 -11.36
N SER A 10 -32.37 11.03 -11.52
CA SER A 10 -31.48 10.06 -12.15
C SER A 10 -31.49 8.71 -11.43
N ASN A 11 -31.61 8.70 -10.10
CA ASN A 11 -31.60 7.47 -9.31
C ASN A 11 -32.88 6.64 -9.53
N GLU A 12 -34.06 7.26 -9.48
CA GLU A 12 -35.32 6.54 -9.73
C GLU A 12 -35.44 6.10 -11.20
N GLY A 13 -34.89 6.88 -12.14
CA GLY A 13 -34.71 6.47 -13.53
C GLY A 13 -33.92 5.16 -13.67
N GLU A 14 -32.81 5.05 -12.95
CA GLU A 14 -31.96 3.86 -12.95
C GLU A 14 -32.65 2.67 -12.25
N LEU A 15 -33.23 2.87 -11.06
CA LEU A 15 -33.99 1.84 -10.35
C LEU A 15 -35.13 1.25 -11.18
N ARG A 16 -35.84 2.07 -11.97
CA ARG A 16 -36.89 1.57 -12.89
C ARG A 16 -36.33 0.59 -13.93
N ARG A 17 -35.10 0.79 -14.42
CA ARG A 17 -34.44 -0.13 -15.36
C ARG A 17 -34.07 -1.43 -14.66
N LEU A 18 -33.45 -1.33 -13.48
CA LEU A 18 -33.03 -2.49 -12.68
C LEU A 18 -34.23 -3.36 -12.26
N ARG A 19 -35.36 -2.74 -11.87
CA ARG A 19 -36.59 -3.46 -11.50
C ARG A 19 -37.15 -4.31 -12.64
N LYS A 20 -36.99 -3.90 -13.91
CA LYS A 20 -37.42 -4.71 -15.06
C LYS A 20 -36.61 -6.01 -15.17
N ILE A 21 -35.30 -5.93 -14.94
CA ILE A 21 -34.41 -7.09 -14.97
C ILE A 21 -34.67 -7.99 -13.76
N ALA A 22 -34.82 -7.41 -12.56
CA ALA A 22 -35.17 -8.15 -11.35
C ALA A 22 -36.51 -8.91 -11.50
N ALA A 23 -37.50 -8.30 -12.17
CA ALA A 23 -38.76 -8.98 -12.48
C ALA A 23 -38.55 -10.21 -13.39
N ARG A 24 -37.65 -10.13 -14.38
CA ARG A 24 -37.28 -11.28 -15.22
C ARG A 24 -36.59 -12.38 -14.41
N VAL A 25 -35.71 -12.03 -13.48
CA VAL A 25 -35.11 -13.00 -12.54
C VAL A 25 -36.21 -13.70 -11.72
N ASN A 26 -37.19 -12.95 -11.22
CA ASN A 26 -38.32 -13.50 -10.46
C ASN A 26 -39.14 -14.50 -11.29
N THR A 27 -39.35 -14.26 -12.59
CA THR A 27 -40.10 -15.20 -13.44
C THR A 27 -39.39 -16.54 -13.66
N LEU A 28 -38.07 -16.61 -13.45
CA LEU A 28 -37.27 -17.83 -13.62
C LEU A 28 -37.20 -18.67 -12.33
N GLU A 29 -37.74 -18.19 -11.21
CA GLU A 29 -37.59 -18.84 -9.91
C GLU A 29 -38.22 -20.24 -9.89
N GLU A 30 -39.44 -20.42 -10.42
CA GLU A 30 -40.10 -21.73 -10.42
C GLU A 30 -39.37 -22.77 -11.28
N GLU A 31 -38.82 -22.34 -12.43
CA GLU A 31 -38.05 -23.21 -13.32
C GLU A 31 -36.72 -23.59 -12.66
N THR A 32 -36.01 -22.60 -12.10
CA THR A 32 -34.72 -22.82 -11.43
C THR A 32 -34.86 -23.72 -10.20
N ALA A 33 -35.96 -23.60 -9.45
CA ALA A 33 -36.23 -24.43 -8.29
C ALA A 33 -36.40 -25.93 -8.64
N ARG A 34 -36.74 -26.26 -9.88
CA ARG A 34 -36.89 -27.66 -10.35
C ARG A 34 -35.56 -28.30 -10.74
N LEU A 35 -34.48 -27.53 -10.87
CA LEU A 35 -33.17 -28.04 -11.24
C LEU A 35 -32.61 -28.95 -10.13
N GLY A 36 -31.99 -30.07 -10.54
CA GLY A 36 -31.26 -30.94 -9.63
C GLY A 36 -29.94 -30.33 -9.15
N GLU A 37 -29.29 -30.95 -8.17
CA GLU A 37 -27.96 -30.50 -7.72
C GLU A 37 -26.91 -30.61 -8.83
N ALA A 38 -26.97 -31.66 -9.64
CA ALA A 38 -26.07 -31.82 -10.79
C ALA A 38 -26.26 -30.70 -11.83
N ASP A 39 -27.50 -30.31 -12.12
CA ASP A 39 -27.79 -29.20 -13.05
C ASP A 39 -27.30 -27.85 -12.54
N LEU A 40 -27.31 -27.64 -11.22
CA LEU A 40 -26.75 -26.44 -10.60
C LEU A 40 -25.22 -26.47 -10.65
N ALA A 41 -24.59 -27.60 -10.34
CA ALA A 41 -23.13 -27.75 -10.38
C ALA A 41 -22.54 -27.57 -11.79
N GLU A 42 -23.28 -27.93 -12.84
CA GLU A 42 -22.90 -27.70 -14.23
C GLU A 42 -23.07 -26.24 -14.71
N THR A 43 -23.63 -25.35 -13.88
CA THR A 43 -23.96 -23.98 -14.31
C THR A 43 -22.73 -23.25 -14.84
N THR A 44 -21.60 -23.28 -14.12
CA THR A 44 -20.38 -22.57 -14.55
C THR A 44 -19.91 -23.03 -15.93
N VAL A 45 -19.86 -24.35 -16.18
CA VAL A 45 -19.44 -24.92 -17.46
C VAL A 45 -20.41 -24.49 -18.57
N ARG A 46 -21.71 -24.66 -18.35
CA ARG A 46 -22.76 -24.33 -19.32
C ARG A 46 -22.76 -22.86 -19.71
N MET A 47 -22.61 -21.96 -18.74
CA MET A 47 -22.59 -20.52 -19.01
C MET A 47 -21.30 -20.09 -19.73
N ARG A 48 -20.15 -20.68 -19.38
CA ARG A 48 -18.88 -20.46 -20.11
C ARG A 48 -18.97 -20.87 -21.57
N GLU A 49 -19.58 -22.01 -21.86
CA GLU A 49 -19.80 -22.46 -23.24
C GLU A 49 -20.69 -21.50 -24.03
N ARG A 50 -21.71 -20.90 -23.40
CA ARG A 50 -22.57 -19.89 -24.03
C ARG A 50 -21.82 -18.59 -24.33
N LEU A 51 -21.01 -18.12 -23.38
CA LEU A 51 -20.13 -16.96 -23.59
C LEU A 51 -19.13 -17.22 -24.73
N ALA A 52 -18.55 -18.42 -24.79
CA ALA A 52 -17.65 -18.82 -25.88
C ALA A 52 -18.35 -18.88 -27.25
N LYS A 53 -19.68 -19.11 -27.28
CA LYS A 53 -20.52 -19.08 -28.49
C LYS A 53 -20.98 -17.67 -28.88
N GLY A 54 -20.58 -16.64 -28.14
CA GLY A 54 -20.82 -15.23 -28.48
C GLY A 54 -21.97 -14.55 -27.73
N GLU A 55 -22.63 -15.22 -26.77
CA GLU A 55 -23.53 -14.54 -25.84
C GLU A 55 -22.74 -13.61 -24.90
N THR A 56 -23.36 -12.51 -24.48
CA THR A 56 -22.75 -11.57 -23.53
C THR A 56 -23.10 -11.94 -22.09
N VAL A 57 -22.35 -11.37 -21.14
CA VAL A 57 -22.65 -11.51 -19.70
C VAL A 57 -24.04 -10.95 -19.37
N ASP A 58 -24.49 -9.90 -20.06
CA ASP A 58 -25.83 -9.33 -19.90
C ASP A 58 -26.95 -10.25 -20.42
N ASP A 59 -26.69 -11.03 -21.47
CA ASP A 59 -27.68 -11.96 -22.04
C ASP A 59 -28.02 -13.10 -21.07
N ILE A 60 -26.99 -13.63 -20.40
CA ILE A 60 -27.14 -14.73 -19.43
C ILE A 60 -27.50 -14.25 -18.03
N LEU A 61 -27.40 -12.94 -17.76
CA LEU A 61 -27.55 -12.35 -16.42
C LEU A 61 -28.81 -12.81 -15.67
N PRO A 62 -30.03 -12.76 -16.26
CA PRO A 62 -31.24 -13.07 -15.49
C PRO A 62 -31.27 -14.53 -15.01
N GLU A 63 -30.80 -15.46 -15.85
CA GLU A 63 -30.72 -16.88 -15.53
C GLU A 63 -29.66 -17.12 -14.45
N VAL A 64 -28.49 -16.51 -14.60
CA VAL A 64 -27.40 -16.62 -13.62
C VAL A 64 -27.84 -16.12 -12.25
N PHE A 65 -28.50 -14.94 -12.18
CA PHE A 65 -29.00 -14.40 -10.91
C PHE A 65 -30.07 -15.31 -10.28
N ALA A 66 -30.93 -15.94 -11.08
CA ALA A 66 -31.92 -16.90 -10.58
C ALA A 66 -31.24 -18.15 -9.98
N ARG A 67 -30.22 -18.69 -10.65
CA ARG A 67 -29.43 -19.83 -10.17
C ARG A 67 -28.63 -19.52 -8.91
N VAL A 68 -28.00 -18.33 -8.82
CA VAL A 68 -27.31 -17.89 -7.61
C VAL A 68 -28.27 -17.75 -6.43
N ARG A 69 -29.46 -17.16 -6.67
CA ARG A 69 -30.51 -17.08 -5.64
C ARG A 69 -30.94 -18.47 -5.16
N GLU A 70 -31.15 -19.41 -6.07
CA GLU A 70 -31.55 -20.77 -5.71
C GLU A 70 -30.44 -21.50 -4.94
N ALA A 71 -29.17 -21.36 -5.36
CA ALA A 71 -28.03 -21.90 -4.64
C ALA A 71 -27.93 -21.31 -3.21
N ALA A 72 -28.13 -20.00 -3.03
CA ALA A 72 -28.16 -19.37 -1.72
C ALA A 72 -29.30 -19.89 -0.83
N LYS A 73 -30.48 -20.09 -1.41
CA LYS A 73 -31.64 -20.67 -0.71
C LYS A 73 -31.36 -22.10 -0.25
N ARG A 74 -30.73 -22.94 -1.07
CA ARG A 74 -30.43 -24.34 -0.74
C ARG A 74 -29.29 -24.49 0.27
N THR A 75 -28.24 -23.68 0.13
CA THR A 75 -27.01 -23.84 0.91
C THR A 75 -27.02 -23.05 2.22
N LEU A 76 -27.52 -21.82 2.20
CA LEU A 76 -27.54 -20.93 3.36
C LEU A 76 -28.93 -20.76 3.98
N GLY A 77 -29.99 -21.28 3.34
CA GLY A 77 -31.37 -21.02 3.75
C GLY A 77 -31.82 -19.58 3.47
N GLN A 78 -31.08 -18.83 2.65
CA GLN A 78 -31.30 -17.41 2.40
C GLN A 78 -31.66 -17.16 0.94
N ARG A 79 -32.91 -16.76 0.69
CA ARG A 79 -33.37 -16.32 -0.63
C ARG A 79 -33.13 -14.82 -0.78
N HIS A 80 -32.42 -14.38 -1.82
CA HIS A 80 -32.26 -12.96 -2.09
C HIS A 80 -33.59 -12.22 -2.23
N PHE A 81 -33.76 -11.10 -1.53
CA PHE A 81 -34.87 -10.17 -1.70
C PHE A 81 -34.79 -9.44 -3.04
N ASP A 82 -35.90 -8.82 -3.46
CA ASP A 82 -35.93 -8.05 -4.71
C ASP A 82 -34.99 -6.85 -4.66
N VAL A 83 -34.91 -6.16 -3.51
CA VAL A 83 -33.94 -5.06 -3.31
C VAL A 83 -32.49 -5.54 -3.39
N GLN A 84 -32.23 -6.79 -2.98
CA GLN A 84 -30.90 -7.40 -3.09
C GLN A 84 -30.54 -7.72 -4.55
N LEU A 85 -31.52 -8.12 -5.38
CA LEU A 85 -31.30 -8.22 -6.82
C LEU A 85 -30.95 -6.85 -7.43
N LEU A 86 -31.63 -5.78 -7.03
CA LEU A 86 -31.32 -4.43 -7.50
C LEU A 86 -29.88 -4.04 -7.14
N GLY A 87 -29.44 -4.33 -5.90
CA GLY A 87 -28.06 -4.14 -5.47
C GLY A 87 -27.07 -4.93 -6.33
N GLY A 88 -27.34 -6.22 -6.58
CA GLY A 88 -26.49 -7.07 -7.41
C GLY A 88 -26.39 -6.57 -8.85
N LEU A 89 -27.48 -6.06 -9.41
CA LEU A 89 -27.51 -5.45 -10.74
C LEU A 89 -26.71 -4.15 -10.80
N ALA A 90 -26.82 -3.29 -9.76
CA ALA A 90 -26.03 -2.07 -9.66
C ALA A 90 -24.52 -2.39 -9.57
N LEU A 91 -24.14 -3.39 -8.76
CA LEU A 91 -22.77 -3.89 -8.70
C LEU A 91 -22.29 -4.40 -10.06
N HIS A 92 -23.11 -5.21 -10.74
CA HIS A 92 -22.78 -5.66 -12.09
C HIS A 92 -22.66 -4.50 -13.08
N LYS A 93 -23.36 -3.37 -12.92
CA LYS A 93 -23.15 -2.22 -13.82
C LYS A 93 -21.85 -1.45 -13.60
N GLY A 94 -21.11 -1.74 -12.53
CA GLY A 94 -19.98 -0.91 -12.12
C GLY A 94 -20.40 0.33 -11.33
N HIS A 95 -21.52 0.25 -10.60
CA HIS A 95 -21.98 1.32 -9.71
C HIS A 95 -21.58 1.03 -8.26
N ILE A 96 -21.67 2.06 -7.43
CA ILE A 96 -21.73 1.94 -5.98
C ILE A 96 -23.18 1.63 -5.59
N ALA A 97 -23.44 0.42 -5.11
CA ALA A 97 -24.72 0.05 -4.53
C ALA A 97 -24.80 0.57 -3.09
N GLU A 98 -25.50 1.68 -2.88
CA GLU A 98 -25.81 2.14 -1.53
C GLU A 98 -26.96 1.31 -0.95
N MET A 99 -26.63 0.39 -0.05
CA MET A 99 -27.55 -0.48 0.67
C MET A 99 -27.32 -0.31 2.17
N LYS A 100 -28.37 0.09 2.90
CA LYS A 100 -28.27 0.32 4.35
C LYS A 100 -27.74 -0.91 5.09
N THR A 101 -27.05 -0.68 6.19
CA THR A 101 -26.47 -1.76 7.01
C THR A 101 -27.56 -2.75 7.44
N GLY A 102 -27.31 -4.06 7.29
CA GLY A 102 -28.31 -5.11 7.53
C GLY A 102 -29.22 -5.45 6.34
N GLU A 103 -29.00 -4.86 5.15
CA GLU A 103 -29.69 -5.28 3.91
C GLU A 103 -29.04 -6.50 3.23
N GLY A 104 -28.00 -7.10 3.83
CA GLY A 104 -27.35 -8.32 3.32
C GLY A 104 -26.34 -8.09 2.19
N LYS A 105 -25.54 -7.02 2.27
CA LYS A 105 -24.49 -6.64 1.28
C LYS A 105 -23.59 -7.81 0.86
N THR A 106 -23.12 -8.62 1.82
CA THR A 106 -22.27 -9.80 1.54
C THR A 106 -22.96 -10.81 0.63
N LEU A 107 -24.24 -11.11 0.88
CA LEU A 107 -25.04 -12.00 0.05
C LEU A 107 -25.33 -11.40 -1.34
N VAL A 108 -25.53 -10.08 -1.42
CA VAL A 108 -25.75 -9.36 -2.68
C VAL A 108 -24.55 -9.44 -3.60
N ALA A 109 -23.33 -9.30 -3.06
CA ALA A 109 -22.11 -9.37 -3.85
C ALA A 109 -21.95 -10.71 -4.60
N SER A 110 -22.45 -11.81 -4.04
CA SER A 110 -22.38 -13.14 -4.69
C SER A 110 -23.02 -13.18 -6.08
N LEU A 111 -24.08 -12.39 -6.31
CA LEU A 111 -24.76 -12.31 -7.60
C LEU A 111 -23.81 -11.77 -8.69
N ALA A 112 -23.19 -10.62 -8.41
CA ALA A 112 -22.34 -9.93 -9.37
C ALA A 112 -20.95 -10.57 -9.48
N LEU A 113 -20.37 -11.07 -8.38
CA LEU A 113 -19.08 -11.77 -8.41
C LEU A 113 -19.17 -13.04 -9.27
N TYR A 114 -20.17 -13.89 -9.00
CA TYR A 114 -20.35 -15.13 -9.76
C TYR A 114 -20.54 -14.84 -11.25
N LEU A 115 -21.45 -13.92 -11.59
CA LEU A 115 -21.73 -13.57 -12.98
C LEU A 115 -20.48 -13.08 -13.74
N ASN A 116 -19.74 -12.12 -13.19
CA ASN A 116 -18.56 -11.57 -13.89
C ASN A 116 -17.36 -12.55 -13.85
N ALA A 117 -17.32 -13.51 -12.91
CA ALA A 117 -16.29 -14.56 -12.88
C ALA A 117 -16.49 -15.63 -13.98
N LEU A 118 -17.68 -15.72 -14.59
CA LEU A 118 -17.95 -16.67 -15.67
C LEU A 118 -17.10 -16.43 -16.91
N GLU A 119 -16.57 -15.21 -17.13
CA GLU A 119 -15.62 -14.94 -18.21
C GLU A 119 -14.25 -15.64 -18.02
N GLY A 120 -13.97 -16.24 -16.86
CA GLY A 120 -12.72 -16.93 -16.58
C GLY A 120 -11.51 -16.00 -16.35
N LYS A 121 -11.73 -14.68 -16.37
CA LYS A 121 -10.72 -13.64 -16.11
C LYS A 121 -10.60 -13.26 -14.64
N GLY A 122 -11.56 -13.68 -13.82
CA GLY A 122 -11.58 -13.45 -12.38
C GLY A 122 -12.44 -12.32 -11.86
N ALA A 123 -12.89 -12.47 -10.61
CA ALA A 123 -13.56 -11.41 -9.87
C ALA A 123 -12.97 -11.28 -8.46
N HIS A 124 -12.67 -10.05 -8.03
CA HIS A 124 -12.13 -9.77 -6.71
C HIS A 124 -13.20 -9.16 -5.79
N LEU A 125 -13.37 -9.70 -4.58
CA LEU A 125 -14.03 -8.98 -3.49
C LEU A 125 -12.96 -8.36 -2.59
N VAL A 126 -12.99 -7.03 -2.49
CA VAL A 126 -12.08 -6.26 -1.66
C VAL A 126 -12.80 -5.87 -0.37
N THR A 127 -12.16 -6.04 0.77
CA THR A 127 -12.68 -5.61 2.08
C THR A 127 -11.58 -4.95 2.92
N THR A 128 -11.92 -4.53 4.14
CA THR A 128 -11.04 -3.70 5.00
C THR A 128 -10.05 -4.50 5.83
N ASN A 129 -10.25 -5.81 6.01
CA ASN A 129 -9.34 -6.65 6.78
C ASN A 129 -9.45 -8.15 6.42
N ASP A 130 -8.40 -8.89 6.76
CA ASP A 130 -8.27 -10.33 6.53
C ASP A 130 -9.39 -11.17 7.16
N TYR A 131 -9.89 -10.78 8.35
CA TYR A 131 -10.98 -11.52 9.00
C TYR A 131 -12.27 -11.44 8.15
N LEU A 132 -12.63 -10.27 7.65
CA LEU A 132 -13.79 -10.11 6.77
C LEU A 132 -13.59 -10.82 5.43
N ALA A 133 -12.36 -10.84 4.88
CA ALA A 133 -12.07 -11.53 3.64
C ALA A 133 -12.30 -13.04 3.80
N LYS A 134 -11.67 -13.65 4.81
CA LYS A 134 -11.83 -15.06 5.16
C LYS A 134 -13.27 -15.42 5.50
N THR A 135 -13.93 -14.58 6.31
CA THR A 135 -15.31 -14.81 6.75
C THR A 135 -16.30 -14.71 5.61
N GLY A 136 -16.19 -13.65 4.79
CA GLY A 136 -17.08 -13.42 3.64
C GLY A 136 -16.93 -14.51 2.59
N ALA A 137 -15.69 -14.90 2.26
CA ALA A 137 -15.42 -15.97 1.31
C ALA A 137 -15.96 -17.32 1.80
N GLY A 138 -15.78 -17.63 3.08
CA GLY A 138 -16.21 -18.91 3.67
C GLY A 138 -17.72 -18.98 3.85
N TRP A 139 -18.36 -17.83 4.06
CA TRP A 139 -19.82 -17.73 4.13
C TRP A 139 -20.48 -17.89 2.76
N MET A 140 -19.92 -17.27 1.71
CA MET A 140 -20.46 -17.35 0.34
C MET A 140 -19.95 -18.58 -0.44
N GLY A 141 -18.88 -19.23 0.02
CA GLY A 141 -18.27 -20.41 -0.59
C GLY A 141 -19.24 -21.54 -0.93
N PRO A 142 -20.19 -21.92 -0.06
CA PRO A 142 -21.22 -22.91 -0.38
C PRO A 142 -22.03 -22.58 -1.65
N ILE A 143 -22.33 -21.30 -1.89
CA ILE A 143 -23.08 -20.85 -3.07
C ILE A 143 -22.24 -21.09 -4.33
N TYR A 144 -20.99 -20.63 -4.34
CA TYR A 144 -20.11 -20.78 -5.49
C TYR A 144 -19.81 -22.25 -5.78
N GLN A 145 -19.57 -23.05 -4.74
CA GLN A 145 -19.36 -24.48 -4.86
C GLN A 145 -20.58 -25.20 -5.45
N ALA A 146 -21.79 -24.88 -5.00
CA ALA A 146 -23.02 -25.47 -5.53
C ALA A 146 -23.26 -25.14 -7.02
N LEU A 147 -22.64 -24.08 -7.52
CA LEU A 147 -22.72 -23.65 -8.92
C LEU A 147 -21.50 -24.09 -9.76
N GLY A 148 -20.53 -24.77 -9.15
CA GLY A 148 -19.30 -25.23 -9.80
C GLY A 148 -18.27 -24.12 -10.03
N ALA A 149 -18.19 -23.12 -9.15
CA ALA A 149 -17.15 -22.09 -9.16
C ALA A 149 -16.26 -22.17 -7.91
N SER A 150 -14.98 -21.89 -8.09
CA SER A 150 -13.96 -21.86 -7.05
C SER A 150 -13.86 -20.49 -6.39
N VAL A 151 -13.64 -20.48 -5.07
CA VAL A 151 -13.39 -19.24 -4.31
C VAL A 151 -12.18 -19.40 -3.40
N SER A 152 -11.39 -18.34 -3.31
CA SER A 152 -10.24 -18.25 -2.42
C SER A 152 -10.30 -16.99 -1.56
N TYR A 153 -9.48 -16.95 -0.53
CA TYR A 153 -9.10 -15.70 0.11
C TYR A 153 -7.58 -15.55 0.17
N ILE A 154 -7.14 -14.30 0.14
CA ILE A 154 -5.77 -13.87 0.39
C ILE A 154 -5.72 -13.05 1.69
N ALA A 155 -4.72 -13.33 2.51
CA ALA A 155 -4.42 -12.62 3.75
C ALA A 155 -2.90 -12.45 3.89
N HIS A 156 -2.44 -11.60 4.80
CA HIS A 156 -1.02 -11.26 4.91
C HIS A 156 -0.10 -12.48 5.05
N GLU A 157 -0.46 -13.41 5.95
CA GLU A 157 0.39 -14.59 6.25
C GLU A 157 0.11 -15.79 5.35
N LYS A 158 -1.11 -15.93 4.82
CA LYS A 158 -1.52 -17.13 4.08
C LYS A 158 -2.65 -16.88 3.10
N SER A 159 -2.72 -17.75 2.10
CA SER A 159 -3.82 -17.81 1.13
C SER A 159 -4.44 -19.20 1.17
N ALA A 160 -5.74 -19.29 0.96
CA ALA A 160 -6.45 -20.57 0.98
C ALA A 160 -7.59 -20.59 -0.03
N VAL A 161 -7.91 -21.79 -0.52
CA VAL A 161 -9.06 -22.06 -1.37
C VAL A 161 -10.14 -22.79 -0.57
N TYR A 162 -11.40 -22.50 -0.87
CA TYR A 162 -12.53 -23.13 -0.20
C TYR A 162 -12.63 -24.58 -0.68
N ASP A 163 -12.67 -25.52 0.26
CA ASP A 163 -12.71 -26.95 -0.01
C ASP A 163 -13.67 -27.63 0.98
N PRO A 164 -14.87 -28.05 0.53
CA PRO A 164 -15.85 -28.72 1.38
C PRO A 164 -15.33 -30.01 2.04
N ALA A 165 -14.30 -30.65 1.45
CA ALA A 165 -13.71 -31.87 1.99
C ALA A 165 -12.80 -31.61 3.20
N VAL A 166 -12.39 -30.36 3.43
CA VAL A 166 -11.60 -29.96 4.59
C VAL A 166 -12.52 -29.53 5.73
N GLU A 167 -12.26 -30.01 6.95
CA GLU A 167 -12.98 -29.58 8.15
C GLU A 167 -11.98 -29.26 9.27
N LEU A 168 -11.64 -27.97 9.37
CA LEU A 168 -10.77 -27.43 10.42
C LEU A 168 -11.57 -27.18 11.71
N GLU A 169 -10.90 -27.35 12.86
CA GLU A 169 -11.44 -26.87 14.14
C GLU A 169 -11.33 -25.34 14.18
N ALA A 170 -12.48 -24.64 14.15
CA ALA A 170 -12.54 -23.18 14.12
C ALA A 170 -13.67 -22.65 15.02
N VAL A 171 -13.42 -21.52 15.68
CA VAL A 171 -14.40 -20.82 16.52
C VAL A 171 -15.55 -20.31 15.66
N ASP A 172 -15.23 -19.71 14.51
CA ASP A 172 -16.21 -19.33 13.50
C ASP A 172 -16.47 -20.51 12.55
N PRO A 173 -17.69 -21.07 12.48
CA PRO A 173 -18.01 -22.18 11.57
C PRO A 173 -17.73 -21.86 10.09
N ARG A 174 -17.73 -20.58 9.70
CA ARG A 174 -17.44 -20.14 8.34
C ARG A 174 -15.97 -20.33 7.96
N HIS A 175 -15.11 -20.69 8.91
CA HIS A 175 -13.66 -20.84 8.71
C HIS A 175 -13.22 -22.31 8.65
N ARG A 176 -14.15 -23.27 8.57
CA ARG A 176 -13.82 -24.71 8.61
C ARG A 176 -13.27 -25.27 7.31
N HIS A 177 -13.71 -24.76 6.17
CA HIS A 177 -13.50 -25.38 4.86
C HIS A 177 -12.37 -24.71 4.06
N TRP A 178 -11.19 -24.54 4.65
CA TRP A 178 -10.05 -23.87 4.01
C TRP A 178 -8.86 -24.78 3.82
N ARG A 179 -8.39 -24.89 2.57
CA ARG A 179 -7.14 -25.56 2.22
C ARG A 179 -6.09 -24.52 1.85
N ASP A 180 -5.00 -24.47 2.60
CA ASP A 180 -3.89 -23.55 2.32
C ASP A 180 -3.30 -23.82 0.92
N VAL A 181 -2.99 -22.75 0.19
CA VAL A 181 -2.44 -22.78 -1.18
C VAL A 181 -1.43 -21.65 -1.37
N SER A 182 -0.65 -21.72 -2.46
CA SER A 182 0.21 -20.60 -2.85
C SER A 182 -0.61 -19.35 -3.19
N ARG A 183 0.01 -18.16 -3.06
CA ARG A 183 -0.64 -16.89 -3.41
C ARG A 183 -1.14 -16.90 -4.86
N ARG A 184 -0.34 -17.46 -5.78
CA ARG A 184 -0.68 -17.63 -7.20
C ARG A 184 -1.91 -18.53 -7.40
N GLU A 185 -1.95 -19.68 -6.74
CA GLU A 185 -3.12 -20.58 -6.81
C GLU A 185 -4.40 -19.90 -6.31
N ALA A 186 -4.31 -19.06 -5.27
CA ALA A 186 -5.47 -18.31 -4.79
C ALA A 186 -6.02 -17.35 -5.86
N TYR A 187 -5.16 -16.65 -6.61
CA TYR A 187 -5.59 -15.79 -7.73
C TYR A 187 -6.14 -16.56 -8.94
N LEU A 188 -5.81 -17.85 -9.10
CA LEU A 188 -6.35 -18.69 -10.16
C LEU A 188 -7.80 -19.12 -9.91
N ALA A 189 -8.31 -18.98 -8.68
CA ALA A 189 -9.73 -19.22 -8.39
C ALA A 189 -10.63 -18.30 -9.22
N ASP A 190 -11.89 -18.68 -9.43
CA ASP A 190 -12.85 -17.85 -10.18
C ASP A 190 -13.12 -16.54 -9.43
N ILE A 191 -13.16 -16.61 -8.10
CA ILE A 191 -13.42 -15.47 -7.21
C ILE A 191 -12.35 -15.44 -6.11
N THR A 192 -11.77 -14.26 -5.86
CA THR A 192 -10.72 -14.05 -4.84
C THR A 192 -11.15 -12.96 -3.87
N TYR A 193 -11.18 -13.27 -2.58
CA TYR A 193 -11.46 -12.30 -1.51
C TYR A 193 -10.15 -11.82 -0.88
N GLY A 194 -10.04 -10.54 -0.56
CA GLY A 194 -8.83 -10.03 0.09
C GLY A 194 -9.00 -8.64 0.68
N GLN A 195 -8.06 -8.27 1.54
CA GLN A 195 -7.93 -6.89 1.99
C GLN A 195 -7.41 -6.01 0.84
N ASN A 196 -7.83 -4.74 0.79
CA ASN A 196 -7.35 -3.75 -0.19
C ASN A 196 -5.83 -3.64 -0.29
N SER A 197 -5.13 -3.59 0.85
CA SER A 197 -3.66 -3.50 0.90
C SER A 197 -2.99 -4.71 0.28
N GLU A 198 -3.52 -5.92 0.53
CA GLU A 198 -2.97 -7.18 0.03
C GLU A 198 -2.99 -7.24 -1.50
N PHE A 199 -4.07 -6.80 -2.13
CA PHE A 199 -4.16 -6.68 -3.59
C PHE A 199 -3.18 -5.63 -4.15
N GLY A 200 -3.05 -4.48 -3.51
CA GLY A 200 -2.12 -3.44 -3.97
C GLY A 200 -0.65 -3.82 -3.77
N PHE A 201 -0.31 -4.48 -2.66
CA PHE A 201 1.05 -4.96 -2.42
C PHE A 201 1.46 -6.10 -3.33
N ASP A 202 0.55 -7.02 -3.67
CA ASP A 202 0.82 -8.04 -4.68
C ASP A 202 1.09 -7.40 -6.05
N TYR A 203 0.32 -6.38 -6.43
CA TYR A 203 0.59 -5.63 -7.65
C TYR A 203 1.98 -4.96 -7.63
N LEU A 204 2.37 -4.32 -6.52
CA LEU A 204 3.70 -3.71 -6.41
C LEU A 204 4.80 -4.77 -6.50
N ARG A 205 4.65 -5.90 -5.80
CA ARG A 205 5.61 -7.03 -5.84
C ARG A 205 5.72 -7.62 -7.24
N ASP A 206 4.60 -7.83 -7.92
CA ASP A 206 4.58 -8.38 -9.28
C ASP A 206 5.35 -7.51 -10.28
N ASN A 207 5.39 -6.19 -10.09
CA ASN A 207 6.15 -5.27 -10.95
C ASN A 207 7.65 -5.16 -10.57
N MET A 208 8.07 -5.83 -9.48
CA MET A 208 9.48 -5.93 -9.06
C MET A 208 10.10 -7.29 -9.40
N LEU A 209 9.36 -8.19 -10.03
CA LEU A 209 9.85 -9.53 -10.37
C LEU A 209 10.87 -9.50 -11.51
N MET A 210 11.72 -10.52 -11.53
CA MET A 210 12.70 -10.78 -12.59
C MET A 210 12.23 -11.84 -13.59
N GLU A 211 11.23 -12.64 -13.22
CA GLU A 211 10.67 -13.72 -14.04
C GLU A 211 9.14 -13.71 -13.96
N LEU A 212 8.47 -13.94 -15.09
CA LEU A 212 6.98 -13.96 -15.15
C LEU A 212 6.37 -15.13 -14.37
N THR A 213 7.13 -16.20 -14.16
CA THR A 213 6.64 -17.38 -13.43
C THR A 213 6.36 -17.10 -11.96
N ASP A 214 6.99 -16.06 -11.40
CA ASP A 214 6.84 -15.67 -10.01
C ASP A 214 5.62 -14.75 -9.79
N GLN A 215 4.99 -14.30 -10.89
CA GLN A 215 3.83 -13.43 -10.82
C GLN A 215 2.66 -14.14 -10.12
N VAL A 216 2.08 -13.45 -9.14
CA VAL A 216 0.95 -14.01 -8.38
C VAL A 216 -0.39 -13.52 -8.90
N GLN A 217 -0.52 -12.25 -9.31
CA GLN A 217 -1.77 -11.74 -9.85
C GLN A 217 -1.96 -12.13 -11.31
N ARG A 218 -3.23 -12.27 -11.69
CA ARG A 218 -3.68 -12.23 -13.09
C ARG A 218 -4.13 -10.81 -13.46
N GLY A 219 -4.67 -10.64 -14.66
CA GLY A 219 -5.24 -9.35 -15.10
C GLY A 219 -6.33 -8.81 -14.16
N LEU A 220 -6.36 -7.48 -13.99
CA LEU A 220 -7.33 -6.78 -13.14
C LEU A 220 -8.66 -6.61 -13.88
N HIS A 221 -9.51 -7.64 -13.83
CA HIS A 221 -10.77 -7.68 -14.60
C HIS A 221 -11.93 -6.99 -13.88
N TYR A 222 -12.42 -7.56 -12.79
CA TYR A 222 -13.57 -7.04 -12.05
C TYR A 222 -13.30 -7.02 -10.55
N ALA A 223 -13.59 -5.90 -9.89
CA ALA A 223 -13.55 -5.78 -8.44
C ALA A 223 -14.84 -5.19 -7.87
N ILE A 224 -15.29 -5.76 -6.75
CA ILE A 224 -16.30 -5.17 -5.88
C ILE A 224 -15.62 -4.77 -4.57
N VAL A 225 -15.67 -3.48 -4.24
CA VAL A 225 -15.14 -2.95 -2.99
C VAL A 225 -16.26 -2.91 -1.95
N ASP A 226 -16.16 -3.75 -0.93
CA ASP A 226 -17.02 -3.68 0.26
C ASP A 226 -16.60 -2.50 1.14
N GLU A 227 -17.57 -1.86 1.78
CA GLU A 227 -17.38 -0.61 2.53
C GLU A 227 -16.60 0.42 1.69
N ALA A 228 -17.04 0.58 0.43
CA ALA A 228 -16.36 1.35 -0.61
C ALA A 228 -16.02 2.78 -0.20
N ASP A 229 -16.87 3.40 0.62
CA ASP A 229 -16.63 4.74 1.14
C ASP A 229 -15.45 4.79 2.12
N SER A 230 -15.16 3.74 2.86
CA SER A 230 -13.96 3.71 3.70
C SER A 230 -12.70 3.37 2.91
N ILE A 231 -12.76 2.41 2.00
CA ILE A 231 -11.57 2.03 1.22
C ILE A 231 -11.20 3.12 0.20
N LEU A 232 -12.18 3.60 -0.58
CA LEU A 232 -11.94 4.50 -1.70
C LEU A 232 -11.86 5.98 -1.33
N ILE A 233 -12.19 6.35 -0.07
CA ILE A 233 -12.16 7.73 0.42
C ILE A 233 -11.32 7.86 1.69
N ASP A 234 -11.64 7.11 2.76
CA ASP A 234 -10.95 7.26 4.05
C ASP A 234 -9.50 6.76 4.01
N GLU A 235 -9.30 5.55 3.50
CA GLU A 235 -8.00 4.86 3.40
C GLU A 235 -7.22 5.26 2.15
N ALA A 236 -7.90 5.79 1.13
CA ALA A 236 -7.31 6.30 -0.11
C ALA A 236 -6.22 7.36 0.09
N ARG A 237 -6.13 7.95 1.28
CA ARG A 237 -5.13 8.98 1.64
C ARG A 237 -3.72 8.43 1.83
N THR A 238 -3.57 7.17 2.21
CA THR A 238 -2.27 6.58 2.53
C THR A 238 -1.78 5.74 1.36
N PRO A 239 -0.64 6.07 0.74
CA PRO A 239 -0.07 5.23 -0.31
C PRO A 239 0.42 3.90 0.27
N LEU A 240 0.35 2.86 -0.54
CA LEU A 240 1.00 1.58 -0.29
C LEU A 240 2.45 1.70 -0.72
N ILE A 241 3.38 1.43 0.20
CA ILE A 241 4.81 1.62 -0.03
C ILE A 241 5.55 0.33 0.33
N ILE A 242 6.39 -0.16 -0.59
CA ILE A 242 7.39 -1.18 -0.30
C ILE A 242 8.70 -0.45 -0.05
N SER A 243 9.18 -0.49 1.19
CA SER A 243 10.48 0.05 1.58
C SER A 243 11.39 -1.07 2.08
N SER A 244 12.67 -0.98 1.77
CA SER A 244 13.70 -1.80 2.41
C SER A 244 14.72 -0.89 3.08
N PRO A 245 15.29 -1.28 4.22
CA PRO A 245 16.51 -0.65 4.71
C PRO A 245 17.55 -0.72 3.59
N ALA A 246 18.17 0.41 3.27
CA ALA A 246 19.34 0.44 2.43
C ALA A 246 20.44 -0.40 3.10
N GLU A 247 21.15 -1.19 2.30
CA GLU A 247 22.41 -1.84 2.71
C GLU A 247 23.55 -0.82 2.71
N ASP A 248 23.33 0.39 3.24
CA ASP A 248 24.44 1.32 3.36
C ASP A 248 25.39 0.75 4.41
N ALA A 249 26.65 0.60 4.01
CA ALA A 249 27.70 0.22 4.91
C ALA A 249 27.85 1.33 5.96
N THR A 250 27.24 1.10 7.13
CA THR A 250 27.31 1.99 8.30
C THR A 250 28.76 2.41 8.61
N GLU A 251 29.72 1.53 8.35
CA GLU A 251 31.16 1.80 8.47
C GLU A 251 31.69 2.84 7.47
N THR A 252 31.11 2.93 6.28
CA THR A 252 31.47 3.89 5.23
C THR A 252 31.16 5.31 5.69
N TYR A 253 29.95 5.59 6.18
CA TYR A 253 29.62 6.91 6.74
C TYR A 253 30.57 7.35 7.86
N TYR A 254 30.91 6.47 8.80
CA TYR A 254 31.90 6.80 9.83
C TYR A 254 33.30 7.05 9.25
N SER A 255 33.69 6.32 8.22
CA SER A 255 34.99 6.49 7.56
C SER A 255 35.06 7.85 6.86
N PHE A 256 34.03 8.21 6.09
CA PHE A 256 33.97 9.51 5.42
C PHE A 256 33.82 10.67 6.40
N ALA A 257 33.07 10.53 7.49
CA ALA A 257 33.04 11.54 8.56
C ALA A 257 34.43 11.77 9.17
N ARG A 258 35.24 10.73 9.38
CA ARG A 258 36.64 10.83 9.85
C ARG A 258 37.60 11.43 8.82
N VAL A 259 37.31 11.28 7.54
CA VAL A 259 38.06 11.95 6.47
C VAL A 259 37.71 13.42 6.45
N ALA A 260 36.42 13.76 6.46
CA ALA A 260 35.94 15.12 6.46
C ALA A 260 36.49 15.94 7.63
N THR A 261 36.66 15.37 8.84
CA THR A 261 37.29 16.09 9.98
C THR A 261 38.71 16.57 9.68
N GLN A 262 39.45 15.88 8.82
CA GLN A 262 40.82 16.22 8.43
C GLN A 262 40.94 17.17 7.24
N LEU A 263 39.84 17.49 6.56
CA LEU A 263 39.80 18.47 5.46
C LEU A 263 39.65 19.90 6.01
N GLU A 264 40.32 20.87 5.42
CA GLU A 264 40.35 22.27 5.84
C GLU A 264 39.50 23.16 4.91
N PRO A 265 38.69 24.08 5.46
CA PRO A 265 37.94 25.05 4.66
C PRO A 265 38.89 25.99 3.88
N GLU A 266 38.42 26.50 2.74
CA GLU A 266 39.14 27.35 1.76
C GLU A 266 40.31 26.69 1.03
N ARG A 267 40.81 25.56 1.53
CA ARG A 267 41.86 24.75 0.89
C ARG A 267 41.29 23.49 0.26
N ASP A 268 40.67 22.63 1.07
CA ASP A 268 40.17 21.32 0.65
C ASP A 268 38.69 21.38 0.22
N TYR A 269 37.93 22.37 0.68
CA TYR A 269 36.57 22.63 0.24
C TYR A 269 36.20 24.11 0.44
N VAL A 270 35.31 24.61 -0.42
CA VAL A 270 34.79 25.98 -0.38
C VAL A 270 33.35 25.93 0.12
N VAL A 271 33.03 26.82 1.07
CA VAL A 271 31.68 26.94 1.62
C VAL A 271 30.99 28.14 0.99
N GLU A 272 29.82 27.91 0.41
CA GLU A 272 28.95 28.95 -0.15
C GLU A 272 27.73 29.15 0.76
N GLU A 273 27.88 30.01 1.78
CA GLU A 273 26.83 30.23 2.79
C GLU A 273 25.49 30.68 2.19
N LYS A 274 25.51 31.48 1.12
CA LYS A 274 24.30 31.99 0.47
C LYS A 274 23.46 30.87 -0.18
N HIS A 275 24.13 29.82 -0.66
CA HIS A 275 23.49 28.68 -1.30
C HIS A 275 23.46 27.44 -0.39
N HIS A 276 23.93 27.59 0.85
CA HIS A 276 24.03 26.51 1.82
C HIS A 276 24.66 25.24 1.22
N ALA A 277 25.77 25.45 0.50
CA ALA A 277 26.50 24.41 -0.23
C ALA A 277 27.98 24.38 0.20
N ALA A 278 28.59 23.20 0.12
CA ALA A 278 30.02 23.01 0.34
C ALA A 278 30.56 22.21 -0.84
N ASN A 279 31.50 22.78 -1.58
CA ASN A 279 32.07 22.21 -2.78
C ASN A 279 33.52 21.79 -2.52
N LEU A 280 33.87 20.54 -2.81
CA LEU A 280 35.24 20.04 -2.70
C LEU A 280 36.15 20.69 -3.75
N THR A 281 37.38 21.01 -3.38
CA THR A 281 38.42 21.43 -4.33
C THR A 281 39.18 20.21 -4.87
N GLU A 282 39.90 20.38 -5.98
CA GLU A 282 40.80 19.34 -6.50
C GLU A 282 41.82 18.88 -5.44
N GLU A 283 42.36 19.81 -4.64
CA GLU A 283 43.26 19.49 -3.54
C GLU A 283 42.58 18.66 -2.45
N GLY A 284 41.34 18.97 -2.11
CA GLY A 284 40.55 18.24 -1.12
C GLY A 284 40.19 16.83 -1.56
N ILE A 285 39.87 16.65 -2.84
CA ILE A 285 39.66 15.32 -3.45
C ILE A 285 40.95 14.51 -3.36
N ALA A 286 42.08 15.05 -3.82
CA ALA A 286 43.37 14.35 -3.77
C ALA A 286 43.85 14.05 -2.32
N ARG A 287 43.43 14.87 -1.34
CA ARG A 287 43.69 14.62 0.09
C ARG A 287 42.77 13.52 0.62
N ALA A 288 41.49 13.53 0.26
CA ALA A 288 40.53 12.48 0.63
C ALA A 288 40.94 11.11 0.05
N GLU A 289 41.39 11.05 -1.20
CA GLU A 289 41.90 9.83 -1.84
C GLU A 289 43.07 9.21 -1.07
N ARG A 290 44.03 10.04 -0.65
CA ARG A 290 45.16 9.60 0.18
C ARG A 290 44.72 9.09 1.55
N LEU A 291 43.73 9.76 2.18
CA LEU A 291 43.21 9.36 3.48
C LEU A 291 42.41 8.05 3.40
N LEU A 292 41.68 7.84 2.30
CA LEU A 292 40.90 6.64 2.02
C LEU A 292 41.74 5.50 1.41
N ARG A 293 42.99 5.80 1.01
CA ARG A 293 43.93 4.88 0.33
C ARG A 293 43.38 4.35 -0.99
N VAL A 294 42.67 5.19 -1.72
CA VAL A 294 42.16 4.91 -3.07
C VAL A 294 42.98 5.70 -4.10
N LYS A 295 43.11 5.17 -5.31
CA LYS A 295 43.88 5.82 -6.38
C LYS A 295 43.11 6.96 -7.05
N ASN A 296 41.80 6.76 -7.22
CA ASN A 296 40.90 7.74 -7.81
C ASN A 296 39.50 7.49 -7.22
N LEU A 297 38.88 8.51 -6.63
CA LEU A 297 37.52 8.47 -6.08
C LEU A 297 36.45 8.28 -7.18
N TYR A 298 36.77 8.64 -8.42
CA TYR A 298 35.87 8.61 -9.59
C TYR A 298 36.00 7.37 -10.48
N GLU A 299 37.08 6.56 -10.34
CA GLU A 299 37.28 5.33 -11.14
C GLU A 299 36.64 4.07 -10.51
N GLY A 300 36.01 4.20 -9.33
CA GLY A 300 35.42 3.10 -8.57
C GLY A 300 33.91 3.25 -8.33
N ASP A 301 33.51 3.08 -7.08
CA ASP A 301 32.12 3.23 -6.63
C ASP A 301 31.72 4.71 -6.62
N VAL A 302 30.85 5.11 -7.56
CA VAL A 302 30.34 6.50 -7.70
C VAL A 302 29.71 7.00 -6.39
N THR A 303 29.22 6.10 -5.53
CA THR A 303 28.65 6.47 -4.22
C THR A 303 29.70 6.98 -3.23
N ALA A 304 30.99 6.67 -3.41
CA ALA A 304 32.07 7.15 -2.55
C ALA A 304 32.21 8.68 -2.54
N VAL A 305 32.01 9.31 -3.71
CA VAL A 305 32.03 10.78 -3.85
C VAL A 305 30.84 11.39 -3.10
N HIS A 306 29.67 10.76 -3.20
CA HIS A 306 28.45 11.19 -2.51
C HIS A 306 28.60 11.13 -0.98
N TYR A 307 29.18 10.06 -0.43
CA TYR A 307 29.47 9.98 1.00
C TYR A 307 30.45 11.07 1.47
N LEU A 308 31.47 11.39 0.67
CA LEU A 308 32.43 12.43 0.99
C LEU A 308 31.78 13.81 0.98
N ASP A 309 30.99 14.10 -0.05
CA ASP A 309 30.27 15.37 -0.19
C ASP A 309 29.32 15.59 0.99
N ASN A 310 28.52 14.58 1.35
CA ASN A 310 27.64 14.65 2.51
C ASN A 310 28.39 14.78 3.84
N ALA A 311 29.53 14.10 4.01
CA ALA A 311 30.35 14.24 5.20
C ALA A 311 30.94 15.66 5.34
N VAL A 312 31.36 16.27 4.22
CA VAL A 312 31.87 17.64 4.19
C VAL A 312 30.74 18.65 4.43
N LYS A 313 29.58 18.49 3.78
CA LYS A 313 28.38 19.30 4.04
C LYS A 313 27.96 19.22 5.51
N ALA A 314 27.83 18.01 6.07
CA ALA A 314 27.51 17.80 7.48
C ALA A 314 28.52 18.49 8.40
N LYS A 315 29.82 18.45 8.08
CA LYS A 315 30.86 19.15 8.85
C LYS A 315 30.73 20.68 8.75
N ALA A 316 30.61 21.18 7.52
CA ALA A 316 30.82 22.58 7.19
C ALA A 316 29.59 23.47 7.41
N LEU A 317 28.38 22.92 7.24
CA LEU A 317 27.14 23.69 7.22
C LEU A 317 26.20 23.37 8.39
N TYR A 318 26.23 22.14 8.90
CA TYR A 318 25.29 21.69 9.93
C TYR A 318 25.94 21.69 11.29
N HIS A 319 25.62 22.66 12.13
CA HIS A 319 26.17 22.84 13.46
C HIS A 319 25.17 22.44 14.55
N ARG A 320 25.70 21.77 15.56
CA ARG A 320 24.95 21.45 16.77
C ARG A 320 24.49 22.73 17.48
N ASP A 321 23.28 22.68 18.00
CA ASP A 321 22.53 23.75 18.66
C ASP A 321 22.14 24.93 17.74
N LYS A 322 22.31 24.79 16.42
CA LYS A 322 21.73 25.67 15.40
C LYS A 322 20.77 24.92 14.48
N GLU A 323 21.29 24.07 13.59
CA GLU A 323 20.48 23.33 12.62
C GLU A 323 19.92 22.03 13.23
N TYR A 324 20.53 21.52 14.30
CA TYR A 324 20.04 20.36 15.06
C TYR A 324 20.49 20.31 16.50
N VAL A 325 19.85 19.46 17.30
CA VAL A 325 20.29 19.06 18.64
C VAL A 325 20.44 17.55 18.72
N VAL A 326 21.27 17.07 19.64
CA VAL A 326 21.37 15.64 19.97
C VAL A 326 20.60 15.36 21.24
N LYS A 327 19.55 14.53 21.15
CA LYS A 327 18.69 14.18 22.30
C LYS A 327 18.40 12.68 22.29
N ASP A 328 18.51 12.04 23.45
CA ASP A 328 18.27 10.60 23.63
C ASP A 328 19.09 9.68 22.68
N GLY A 329 20.25 10.18 22.22
CA GLY A 329 21.11 9.46 21.27
C GLY A 329 20.72 9.62 19.80
N GLU A 330 19.82 10.53 19.47
CA GLU A 330 19.33 10.81 18.11
C GLU A 330 19.56 12.29 17.73
N VAL A 331 19.69 12.55 16.43
CA VAL A 331 19.74 13.90 15.86
C VAL A 331 18.32 14.41 15.64
N VAL A 332 17.98 15.57 16.21
CA VAL A 332 16.68 16.22 16.05
C VAL A 332 16.86 17.58 15.40
N ILE A 333 16.24 17.78 14.24
CA ILE A 333 16.35 19.03 13.46
C ILE A 333 15.68 20.18 14.22
N VAL A 334 16.31 21.36 14.18
CA VAL A 334 15.78 22.60 14.72
C VAL A 334 15.24 23.45 13.57
N ASP A 335 14.01 23.95 13.70
CA ASP A 335 13.44 24.89 12.73
C ASP A 335 14.15 26.25 12.83
N GLU A 336 14.76 26.70 11.73
CA GLU A 336 15.59 27.92 11.69
C GLU A 336 14.85 29.21 12.04
N PHE A 337 13.53 29.27 11.82
CA PHE A 337 12.72 30.47 12.05
C PHE A 337 12.12 30.51 13.45
N THR A 338 11.78 29.35 14.00
CA THR A 338 11.01 29.24 15.25
C THR A 338 11.82 28.66 16.40
N GLY A 339 12.98 28.07 16.14
CA GLY A 339 13.82 27.37 17.12
C GLY A 339 13.15 26.10 17.70
N ARG A 340 12.04 25.65 17.11
CA ARG A 340 11.31 24.47 17.58
C ARG A 340 12.02 23.19 17.14
N LEU A 341 12.07 22.22 18.04
CA LEU A 341 12.53 20.88 17.73
C LEU A 341 11.51 20.17 16.84
N MET A 342 11.98 19.54 15.77
CA MET A 342 11.18 18.77 14.81
C MET A 342 11.47 17.27 14.92
N PRO A 343 11.05 16.59 16.02
CA PRO A 343 11.25 15.16 16.17
C PRO A 343 10.55 14.38 15.06
N GLY A 344 11.23 13.36 14.53
CA GLY A 344 10.73 12.53 13.43
C GLY A 344 11.04 13.07 12.02
N ARG A 345 11.57 14.29 11.88
CA ARG A 345 12.12 14.77 10.59
C ARG A 345 13.59 14.40 10.45
N ARG A 346 13.97 13.99 9.25
CA ARG A 346 15.36 13.71 8.85
C ARG A 346 15.71 14.54 7.62
N TRP A 347 16.99 14.84 7.44
CA TRP A 347 17.47 15.34 6.16
C TRP A 347 17.61 14.17 5.21
N SER A 348 17.39 14.40 3.92
CA SER A 348 17.42 13.36 2.91
C SER A 348 18.82 13.16 2.32
N ASP A 349 18.92 12.27 1.33
CA ASP A 349 20.13 12.02 0.53
C ASP A 349 21.38 11.67 1.36
N GLY A 350 21.26 10.87 2.42
CA GLY A 350 22.39 10.43 3.26
C GLY A 350 22.94 11.49 4.21
N LEU A 351 22.45 12.72 4.17
CA LEU A 351 22.97 13.82 4.99
C LEU A 351 22.69 13.60 6.48
N HIS A 352 21.53 13.07 6.85
CA HIS A 352 21.20 12.82 8.25
C HIS A 352 22.10 11.74 8.85
N GLN A 353 22.44 10.73 8.08
CA GLN A 353 23.39 9.67 8.43
C GLN A 353 24.80 10.25 8.55
N ALA A 354 25.18 11.18 7.67
CA ALA A 354 26.45 11.89 7.78
C ALA A 354 26.54 12.76 9.05
N VAL A 355 25.45 13.40 9.47
CA VAL A 355 25.39 14.16 10.74
C VAL A 355 25.40 13.21 11.96
N GLU A 356 24.65 12.10 11.92
CA GLU A 356 24.73 11.04 12.93
C GLU A 356 26.15 10.50 13.06
N ALA A 357 26.84 10.26 11.93
CA ALA A 357 28.22 9.81 11.87
C ALA A 357 29.20 10.86 12.43
N LYS A 358 29.00 12.15 12.10
CA LYS A 358 29.77 13.29 12.61
C LYS A 358 29.69 13.37 14.14
N GLU A 359 28.51 13.16 14.72
CA GLU A 359 28.29 13.17 16.17
C GLU A 359 28.65 11.85 16.86
N GLY A 360 29.06 10.82 16.10
CA GLY A 360 29.40 9.50 16.64
C GLY A 360 28.19 8.72 17.17
N LEU A 361 26.98 9.04 16.71
CA LEU A 361 25.74 8.37 17.08
C LEU A 361 25.54 7.10 16.26
N LYS A 362 24.65 6.21 16.73
CA LYS A 362 24.28 5.01 15.97
C LYS A 362 23.51 5.43 14.72
N ILE A 363 24.13 5.25 13.56
CA ILE A 363 23.52 5.61 12.28
C ILE A 363 22.30 4.73 12.05
N GLN A 364 21.16 5.36 11.78
CA GLN A 364 19.97 4.63 11.40
C GLN A 364 19.96 4.46 9.89
N ARG A 365 19.74 3.23 9.43
CA ARG A 365 19.73 2.91 7.99
C ARG A 365 18.64 3.73 7.31
N GLU A 366 18.97 4.28 6.14
CA GLU A 366 17.95 4.85 5.29
C GLU A 366 16.93 3.79 4.89
N THR A 367 15.66 4.17 4.83
CA THR A 367 14.64 3.37 4.18
C THR A 367 14.46 3.93 2.79
N ARG A 368 14.78 3.12 1.77
CA ARG A 368 14.51 3.50 0.38
C ARG A 368 13.17 2.93 -0.07
N THR A 369 12.42 3.73 -0.81
CA THR A 369 11.12 3.34 -1.38
C THR A 369 11.33 2.63 -2.71
N PHE A 370 11.08 1.33 -2.74
CA PHE A 370 11.24 0.51 -3.94
C PHE A 370 10.06 0.64 -4.89
N ALA A 371 8.86 0.69 -4.32
CA ALA A 371 7.63 0.78 -5.08
C ALA A 371 6.56 1.49 -4.25
N THR A 372 5.73 2.28 -4.91
CA THR A 372 4.63 3.00 -4.26
C THR A 372 3.43 3.08 -5.17
N ILE A 373 2.21 2.99 -4.64
CA ILE A 373 0.94 3.26 -5.34
C ILE A 373 -0.14 3.70 -4.35
N THR A 374 -0.97 4.67 -4.75
CA THR A 374 -2.18 5.00 -3.99
C THR A 374 -3.29 3.99 -4.27
N ILE A 375 -4.13 3.72 -3.27
CA ILE A 375 -5.34 2.91 -3.42
C ILE A 375 -6.22 3.42 -4.56
N GLN A 376 -6.30 4.75 -4.72
CA GLN A 376 -7.00 5.42 -5.81
C GLN A 376 -6.51 4.93 -7.18
N ASN A 377 -5.21 5.05 -7.44
CA ASN A 377 -4.64 4.68 -8.72
C ASN A 377 -4.64 3.17 -8.95
N TYR A 378 -4.48 2.36 -7.91
CA TYR A 378 -4.61 0.91 -8.03
C TYR A 378 -6.02 0.49 -8.50
N PHE A 379 -7.09 0.97 -7.86
CA PHE A 379 -8.44 0.55 -8.23
C PHE A 379 -8.92 1.10 -9.57
N ARG A 380 -8.37 2.23 -10.03
CA ARG A 380 -8.61 2.76 -11.39
C ARG A 380 -8.10 1.85 -12.50
N MET A 381 -7.22 0.89 -12.20
CA MET A 381 -6.67 -0.05 -13.20
C MET A 381 -7.59 -1.22 -13.52
N TYR A 382 -8.61 -1.49 -12.69
CA TYR A 382 -9.55 -2.57 -12.97
C TYR A 382 -10.38 -2.23 -14.22
N ALA A 383 -10.56 -3.20 -15.12
CA ALA A 383 -11.40 -3.02 -16.30
C ALA A 383 -12.85 -2.66 -15.93
N LYS A 384 -13.31 -3.16 -14.78
CA LYS A 384 -14.60 -2.82 -14.19
C LYS A 384 -14.52 -2.78 -12.67
N LEU A 385 -14.90 -1.66 -12.09
CA LEU A 385 -14.92 -1.44 -10.64
C LEU A 385 -16.36 -1.23 -10.19
N ALA A 386 -16.71 -1.79 -9.04
CA ALA A 386 -17.97 -1.57 -8.36
C ALA A 386 -17.72 -1.48 -6.85
N GLY A 387 -18.73 -1.09 -6.09
CA GLY A 387 -18.62 -1.17 -4.64
C GLY A 387 -19.96 -1.13 -3.93
N MET A 388 -19.95 -1.42 -2.64
CA MET A 388 -21.15 -1.42 -1.81
C MET A 388 -20.86 -0.76 -0.47
N THR A 389 -21.83 -0.01 0.03
CA THR A 389 -21.76 0.63 1.35
C THR A 389 -23.16 1.08 1.79
N GLY A 390 -23.32 1.45 3.06
CA GLY A 390 -24.57 2.04 3.56
C GLY A 390 -24.69 3.56 3.35
N THR A 391 -23.60 4.22 2.93
CA THR A 391 -23.47 5.67 3.06
C THR A 391 -22.57 6.29 1.97
N ALA A 392 -22.91 6.15 0.69
CA ALA A 392 -22.10 6.70 -0.42
C ALA A 392 -22.66 8.00 -1.01
N ALA A 393 -23.95 8.27 -0.88
CA ALA A 393 -24.64 9.34 -1.59
C ALA A 393 -24.07 10.74 -1.28
N THR A 394 -23.54 10.94 -0.07
CA THR A 394 -22.89 12.19 0.33
C THR A 394 -21.59 12.45 -0.42
N GLU A 395 -20.92 11.39 -0.90
CA GLU A 395 -19.62 11.44 -1.58
C GLU A 395 -19.72 11.01 -3.06
N ALA A 396 -20.93 10.99 -3.62
CA ALA A 396 -21.17 10.55 -4.99
C ALA A 396 -20.35 11.35 -6.02
N GLU A 397 -20.13 12.64 -5.76
CA GLU A 397 -19.32 13.50 -6.61
C GLU A 397 -17.83 13.07 -6.63
N GLU A 398 -17.26 12.76 -5.46
CA GLU A 398 -15.87 12.28 -5.35
C GLU A 398 -15.70 10.92 -6.02
N LEU A 399 -16.60 9.98 -5.73
CA LEU A 399 -16.58 8.64 -6.32
C LEU A 399 -16.66 8.67 -7.84
N TYR A 400 -17.50 9.55 -8.40
CA TYR A 400 -17.60 9.71 -9.85
C TYR A 400 -16.38 10.44 -10.44
N LYS A 401 -15.89 11.52 -9.82
CA LYS A 401 -14.74 12.27 -10.34
C LYS A 401 -13.48 11.42 -10.40
N VAL A 402 -13.20 10.66 -9.34
CA VAL A 402 -11.98 9.85 -9.19
C VAL A 402 -12.08 8.52 -9.90
N TYR A 403 -13.18 7.77 -9.72
CA TYR A 403 -13.30 6.38 -10.15
C TYR A 403 -14.33 6.14 -11.26
N LYS A 404 -15.07 7.18 -11.68
CA LYS A 404 -16.22 7.06 -12.62
C LYS A 404 -17.32 6.14 -12.12
N LEU A 405 -17.47 6.03 -10.80
CA LEU A 405 -18.51 5.22 -10.17
C LEU A 405 -19.75 6.07 -9.87
N GLU A 406 -20.89 5.70 -10.44
CA GLU A 406 -22.20 6.27 -10.06
C GLU A 406 -22.73 5.63 -8.78
N VAL A 407 -23.44 6.39 -7.95
CA VAL A 407 -24.08 5.86 -6.73
C VAL A 407 -25.55 5.54 -7.00
N THR A 408 -25.92 4.27 -6.86
CA THR A 408 -27.31 3.81 -6.93
C THR A 408 -27.83 3.57 -5.51
N GLN A 409 -28.77 4.40 -5.07
CA GLN A 409 -29.42 4.26 -3.76
C GLN A 409 -30.52 3.20 -3.83
N VAL A 410 -30.22 2.01 -3.31
CA VAL A 410 -31.15 0.88 -3.30
C VAL A 410 -32.12 1.04 -2.13
N PRO A 411 -33.44 0.88 -2.34
CA PRO A 411 -34.42 0.97 -1.26
C PRO A 411 -34.22 -0.14 -0.22
N THR A 412 -34.64 0.09 1.01
CA THR A 412 -34.64 -0.93 2.07
C THR A 412 -35.71 -1.99 1.80
N ASN A 413 -35.45 -3.24 2.20
CA ASN A 413 -36.42 -4.33 2.06
C ASN A 413 -37.71 -4.08 2.86
N LYS A 414 -37.55 -3.54 4.07
CA LYS A 414 -38.64 -3.14 4.95
C LYS A 414 -38.52 -1.65 5.29
N PRO A 415 -39.63 -0.96 5.62
CA PRO A 415 -39.58 0.44 6.04
C PRO A 415 -38.68 0.63 7.27
N MET A 416 -37.85 1.67 7.24
CA MET A 416 -36.99 2.03 8.37
C MET A 416 -37.82 2.78 9.43
N VAL A 417 -37.85 2.24 10.65
CA VAL A 417 -38.67 2.76 11.77
C VAL A 417 -37.85 3.22 12.98
N ARG A 418 -36.51 3.28 12.84
CA ARG A 418 -35.61 3.76 13.90
C ARG A 418 -35.91 5.22 14.22
N ALA A 419 -35.95 5.55 15.51
CA ALA A 419 -36.06 6.92 15.98
C ALA A 419 -34.67 7.58 16.05
N ASP A 420 -34.36 8.46 15.10
CA ASP A 420 -33.16 9.30 15.16
C ASP A 420 -33.47 10.57 15.96
N LEU A 421 -33.07 10.58 17.23
CA LEU A 421 -33.34 11.65 18.19
C LEU A 421 -32.46 12.87 17.91
N HIS A 422 -32.89 14.04 18.38
CA HIS A 422 -32.12 15.28 18.26
C HIS A 422 -30.80 15.20 19.04
N ASP A 423 -29.81 15.96 18.57
CA ASP A 423 -28.53 16.09 19.24
C ASP A 423 -28.69 16.85 20.56
N LEU A 424 -27.97 16.40 21.59
CA LEU A 424 -27.85 17.11 22.86
C LEU A 424 -26.48 17.80 22.93
N VAL A 425 -26.50 19.14 22.95
CA VAL A 425 -25.27 19.94 22.98
C VAL A 425 -25.07 20.55 24.37
N TYR A 426 -23.96 20.18 25.00
CA TYR A 426 -23.55 20.63 26.32
C TYR A 426 -22.52 21.76 26.23
N LYS A 427 -22.40 22.53 27.31
CA LYS A 427 -21.39 23.57 27.42
C LYS A 427 -19.98 23.00 27.61
N THR A 428 -19.85 21.98 28.46
CA THR A 428 -18.57 21.35 28.79
C THR A 428 -18.56 19.87 28.43
N GLU A 429 -17.36 19.33 28.23
CA GLU A 429 -17.16 17.91 27.96
C GLU A 429 -17.59 17.05 29.16
N GLN A 430 -17.36 17.52 30.39
CA GLN A 430 -17.79 16.78 31.59
C GLN A 430 -19.31 16.68 31.71
N GLY A 431 -20.04 17.76 31.40
CA GLY A 431 -21.51 17.74 31.35
C GLY A 431 -22.04 16.71 30.36
N LYS A 432 -21.42 16.67 29.17
CA LYS A 432 -21.70 15.67 28.13
C LYS A 432 -21.47 14.24 28.63
N TRP A 433 -20.32 13.94 29.25
CA TRP A 433 -20.00 12.61 29.74
C TRP A 433 -20.94 12.13 30.84
N ASN A 434 -21.29 13.01 31.78
CA ASN A 434 -22.24 12.70 32.84
C ASN A 434 -23.61 12.30 32.27
N ALA A 435 -24.06 13.01 31.24
CA ALA A 435 -25.34 12.74 30.59
C ALA A 435 -25.34 11.43 29.77
N VAL A 436 -24.24 11.13 29.07
CA VAL A 436 -24.08 9.84 28.38
C VAL A 436 -24.17 8.68 29.39
N VAL A 437 -23.43 8.75 30.50
CA VAL A 437 -23.45 7.71 31.54
C VAL A 437 -24.85 7.56 32.15
N ALA A 438 -25.57 8.67 32.38
CA ALA A 438 -26.93 8.64 32.89
C ALA A 438 -27.89 7.92 31.93
N GLU A 439 -27.86 8.21 30.62
CA GLU A 439 -28.70 7.52 29.64
C GLU A 439 -28.34 6.03 29.51
N VAL A 440 -27.04 5.69 29.51
CA VAL A 440 -26.60 4.29 29.47
C VAL A 440 -27.12 3.53 30.69
N LYS A 441 -27.04 4.14 31.88
CA LYS A 441 -27.54 3.55 33.13
C LYS A 441 -29.04 3.28 33.06
N GLU A 442 -29.83 4.29 32.67
CA GLU A 442 -31.28 4.18 32.56
C GLU A 442 -31.70 3.04 31.61
N ARG A 443 -31.07 2.99 30.43
CA ARG A 443 -31.39 1.96 29.42
C ARG A 443 -30.92 0.58 29.85
N ASN A 444 -29.76 0.48 30.50
CA ASN A 444 -29.23 -0.78 31.02
C ASN A 444 -30.13 -1.34 32.13
N GLU A 445 -30.66 -0.51 33.03
CA GLU A 445 -31.63 -0.91 34.07
C GLU A 445 -32.94 -1.43 33.47
N GLN A 446 -33.35 -0.90 32.31
CA GLN A 446 -34.49 -1.42 31.53
C GLN A 446 -34.13 -2.68 30.71
N GLY A 447 -32.85 -3.04 30.67
CA GLY A 447 -32.28 -4.16 29.90
C GLY A 447 -32.26 -3.91 28.38
N GLN A 448 -32.39 -2.67 27.93
CA GLN A 448 -32.23 -2.32 26.53
C GLN A 448 -30.73 -2.31 26.15
N PRO A 449 -30.32 -2.96 25.04
CA PRO A 449 -28.93 -2.94 24.62
C PRO A 449 -28.50 -1.55 24.12
N VAL A 450 -27.25 -1.19 24.43
CA VAL A 450 -26.66 0.11 24.08
C VAL A 450 -25.32 -0.08 23.38
N LEU A 451 -25.19 0.53 22.19
CA LEU A 451 -23.93 0.67 21.48
C LEU A 451 -23.46 2.13 21.56
N ILE A 452 -22.24 2.35 22.04
CA ILE A 452 -21.66 3.68 22.23
C ILE A 452 -20.48 3.86 21.28
N GLY A 453 -20.57 4.81 20.37
CA GLY A 453 -19.49 5.19 19.45
C GLY A 453 -18.70 6.40 19.96
N THR A 454 -17.38 6.27 20.01
CA THR A 454 -16.42 7.33 20.37
C THR A 454 -15.46 7.60 19.22
N THR A 455 -14.70 8.70 19.22
CA THR A 455 -13.71 8.97 18.15
C THR A 455 -12.29 8.51 18.44
N SER A 456 -11.95 8.23 19.71
CA SER A 456 -10.59 7.88 20.10
C SER A 456 -10.55 6.81 21.20
N VAL A 457 -9.45 6.05 21.22
CA VAL A 457 -9.21 5.01 22.23
C VAL A 457 -9.18 5.62 23.63
N GLU A 458 -8.57 6.81 23.77
CA GLU A 458 -8.52 7.55 25.03
C GLU A 458 -9.94 7.87 25.57
N LYS A 459 -10.84 8.36 24.71
CA LYS A 459 -12.22 8.65 25.11
C LYS A 459 -12.99 7.38 25.46
N SER A 460 -12.78 6.28 24.72
CA SER A 460 -13.35 4.98 25.05
C SER A 460 -12.89 4.47 26.42
N GLU A 461 -11.60 4.57 26.73
CA GLU A 461 -11.04 4.12 28.00
C GLU A 461 -11.57 4.97 29.16
N ARG A 462 -11.58 6.30 29.01
CA ARG A 462 -12.18 7.23 29.97
C ARG A 462 -13.64 6.90 30.26
N LEU A 463 -14.47 6.71 29.22
CA LEU A 463 -15.88 6.37 29.41
C LEU A 463 -16.04 5.00 30.07
N SER A 464 -15.20 4.02 29.74
CA SER A 464 -15.20 2.72 30.38
C SER A 464 -14.94 2.82 31.89
N GLU A 465 -14.01 3.66 32.32
CA GLU A 465 -13.76 3.88 33.75
C GLU A 465 -14.98 4.47 34.46
N GLU A 466 -15.64 5.45 33.85
CA GLU A 466 -16.86 6.05 34.42
C GLU A 466 -18.01 5.04 34.50
N LEU A 467 -18.20 4.20 33.48
CA LEU A 467 -19.21 3.13 33.48
C LEU A 467 -18.91 2.08 34.57
N LYS A 468 -17.63 1.72 34.78
CA LYS A 468 -17.21 0.82 35.87
C LYS A 468 -17.53 1.39 37.24
N ARG A 469 -17.30 2.69 37.47
CA ARG A 469 -17.64 3.36 38.73
C ARG A 469 -19.15 3.31 39.03
N HIS A 470 -19.98 3.25 38.00
CA HIS A 470 -21.44 3.10 38.12
C HIS A 470 -21.92 1.64 38.13
N GLY A 471 -21.01 0.65 38.13
CA GLY A 471 -21.34 -0.77 38.20
C GLY A 471 -21.87 -1.36 36.89
N ILE A 472 -21.73 -0.66 35.77
CA ILE A 472 -22.26 -1.08 34.46
C ILE A 472 -21.24 -2.00 33.77
N LYS A 473 -21.64 -3.26 33.57
CA LYS A 473 -20.85 -4.22 32.79
C LYS A 473 -20.90 -3.84 31.31
N HIS A 474 -19.74 -3.79 30.66
CA HIS A 474 -19.63 -3.42 29.26
C HIS A 474 -18.40 -4.06 28.62
N GLU A 475 -18.41 -4.11 27.30
CA GLU A 475 -17.30 -4.54 26.45
C GLU A 475 -16.72 -3.36 25.67
N ILE A 476 -15.43 -3.42 25.31
CA ILE A 476 -14.72 -2.36 24.58
C ILE A 476 -14.11 -2.93 23.31
N LEU A 477 -14.31 -2.23 22.19
CA LEU A 477 -13.77 -2.57 20.88
C LEU A 477 -12.83 -1.45 20.42
N ASN A 478 -11.56 -1.81 20.20
CA ASN A 478 -10.48 -0.85 19.90
C ASN A 478 -9.72 -1.20 18.60
N ALA A 479 -10.31 -2.04 17.73
CA ALA A 479 -9.71 -2.52 16.49
C ALA A 479 -8.34 -3.22 16.66
N LYS A 480 -8.13 -3.90 17.79
CA LYS A 480 -6.87 -4.63 18.09
C LYS A 480 -6.93 -6.10 17.68
N ASN A 481 -8.08 -6.75 17.83
CA ASN A 481 -8.28 -8.14 17.45
C ASN A 481 -9.65 -8.31 16.80
N HIS A 482 -9.68 -8.30 15.47
CA HIS A 482 -10.92 -8.30 14.70
C HIS A 482 -11.80 -9.53 14.95
N GLU A 483 -11.21 -10.73 15.12
CA GLU A 483 -11.99 -11.96 15.36
C GLU A 483 -12.68 -11.93 16.73
N ARG A 484 -11.97 -11.57 17.79
CA ARG A 484 -12.56 -11.44 19.13
C ARG A 484 -13.60 -10.32 19.16
N GLU A 485 -13.30 -9.19 18.56
CA GLU A 485 -14.21 -8.05 18.49
C GLU A 485 -15.48 -8.38 17.69
N ALA A 486 -15.37 -9.17 16.62
CA ALA A 486 -16.50 -9.65 15.84
C ALA A 486 -17.46 -10.52 16.68
N LEU A 487 -16.91 -11.37 17.55
CA LEU A 487 -17.73 -12.18 18.47
C LEU A 487 -18.42 -11.32 19.54
N ILE A 488 -17.76 -10.28 20.03
CA ILE A 488 -18.34 -9.35 21.00
C ILE A 488 -19.48 -8.55 20.35
N ILE A 489 -19.23 -7.94 19.18
CA ILE A 489 -20.22 -7.09 18.51
C ILE A 489 -21.45 -7.89 18.04
N ALA A 490 -21.29 -9.17 17.64
CA ALA A 490 -22.41 -10.05 17.32
C ALA A 490 -23.38 -10.24 18.51
N ASN A 491 -22.86 -10.11 19.75
CA ASN A 491 -23.65 -10.19 20.98
C ASN A 491 -24.09 -8.82 21.52
N ALA A 492 -23.78 -7.70 20.84
CA ALA A 492 -24.14 -6.37 21.31
C ALA A 492 -25.66 -6.09 21.28
N GLY A 493 -26.44 -6.91 20.58
CA GLY A 493 -27.89 -6.82 20.51
C GLY A 493 -28.64 -7.65 21.56
N GLN A 494 -27.93 -8.27 22.50
CA GLN A 494 -28.53 -9.09 23.56
C GLN A 494 -29.03 -8.26 24.74
N ASP A 495 -29.91 -8.83 25.56
CA ASP A 495 -30.53 -8.16 26.71
C ASP A 495 -29.48 -7.55 27.66
N GLY A 496 -29.62 -6.25 27.96
CA GLY A 496 -28.72 -5.52 28.85
C GLY A 496 -27.27 -5.37 28.37
N ALA A 497 -26.96 -5.71 27.10
CA ALA A 497 -25.61 -5.56 26.57
C ALA A 497 -25.21 -4.08 26.43
N VAL A 498 -24.00 -3.75 26.87
CA VAL A 498 -23.39 -2.42 26.67
C VAL A 498 -22.05 -2.61 25.97
N THR A 499 -21.88 -1.95 24.83
CA THR A 499 -20.67 -2.09 24.00
C THR A 499 -20.15 -0.73 23.61
N LEU A 500 -18.87 -0.47 23.89
CA LEU A 500 -18.15 0.72 23.45
C LEU A 500 -17.36 0.38 22.19
N SER A 501 -17.51 1.19 21.16
CA SER A 501 -16.84 1.03 19.87
C SER A 501 -16.05 2.30 19.56
N THR A 502 -14.72 2.19 19.55
CA THR A 502 -13.86 3.28 19.08
C THR A 502 -13.97 3.40 17.56
N ASN A 503 -14.35 4.58 17.08
CA ASN A 503 -14.70 4.87 15.70
C ASN A 503 -15.71 3.84 15.16
N MET A 504 -15.21 2.93 14.33
CA MET A 504 -15.99 1.91 13.63
C MET A 504 -15.45 0.50 13.91
N ALA A 505 -14.90 0.26 15.10
CA ALA A 505 -14.55 -1.09 15.54
C ALA A 505 -15.77 -2.04 15.47
N GLY A 506 -15.56 -3.30 15.10
CA GLY A 506 -16.67 -4.22 14.79
C GLY A 506 -17.40 -3.90 13.47
N ARG A 507 -16.77 -3.17 12.53
CA ARG A 507 -17.30 -2.97 11.18
C ARG A 507 -17.46 -4.30 10.43
N GLY A 508 -18.44 -4.35 9.53
CA GLY A 508 -18.74 -5.55 8.73
C GLY A 508 -19.50 -6.64 9.48
N VAL A 509 -19.72 -6.50 10.79
CA VAL A 509 -20.48 -7.48 11.59
C VAL A 509 -21.88 -6.96 11.92
N ASP A 510 -22.85 -7.85 11.76
CA ASP A 510 -24.26 -7.57 12.01
C ASP A 510 -24.60 -7.73 13.49
N ILE A 511 -25.37 -6.77 14.03
CA ILE A 511 -25.90 -6.80 15.39
C ILE A 511 -27.34 -7.25 15.31
N LEU A 512 -27.61 -8.51 15.67
CA LEU A 512 -28.96 -9.08 15.68
C LEU A 512 -29.59 -8.86 17.05
N LEU A 513 -30.86 -8.46 17.08
CA LEU A 513 -31.59 -8.28 18.33
C LEU A 513 -31.92 -9.63 18.97
N GLY A 514 -31.55 -9.77 20.24
CA GLY A 514 -31.86 -10.96 21.04
C GLY A 514 -33.36 -11.11 21.37
N PRO A 515 -33.77 -12.26 21.90
CA PRO A 515 -35.14 -12.49 22.34
C PRO A 515 -35.61 -11.42 23.33
N GLY A 516 -36.80 -10.85 23.13
CA GLY A 516 -37.40 -9.84 24.02
C GLY A 516 -36.90 -8.39 23.83
N VAL A 517 -35.77 -8.18 23.14
CA VAL A 517 -35.16 -6.85 22.94
C VAL A 517 -36.03 -5.92 22.09
N VAL A 518 -36.75 -6.47 21.10
CA VAL A 518 -37.70 -5.71 20.26
C VAL A 518 -38.75 -4.99 21.12
N ALA A 519 -39.28 -5.66 22.16
CA ALA A 519 -40.28 -5.08 23.06
C ALA A 519 -39.69 -3.98 23.96
N LYS A 520 -38.36 -3.98 24.17
CA LYS A 520 -37.62 -2.95 24.92
C LYS A 520 -37.19 -1.77 24.04
N GLY A 521 -37.70 -1.68 22.81
CA GLY A 521 -37.38 -0.59 21.88
C GLY A 521 -36.15 -0.83 20.99
N GLY A 522 -35.62 -2.06 20.96
CA GLY A 522 -34.49 -2.43 20.12
C GLY A 522 -33.14 -1.86 20.56
N LEU A 523 -32.14 -1.90 19.67
CA LEU A 523 -30.80 -1.37 19.97
C LEU A 523 -30.82 0.16 20.04
N HIS A 524 -30.28 0.71 21.13
CA HIS A 524 -30.03 2.14 21.26
C HIS A 524 -28.58 2.47 20.92
N VAL A 525 -28.37 3.48 20.07
CA VAL A 525 -27.04 3.90 19.62
C VAL A 525 -26.73 5.30 20.12
N ILE A 526 -25.60 5.46 20.80
CA ILE A 526 -25.10 6.73 21.31
C ILE A 526 -23.84 7.12 20.55
N GLY A 527 -23.82 8.30 19.93
CA GLY A 527 -22.59 8.95 19.49
C GLY A 527 -22.12 9.93 20.56
N THR A 528 -20.89 9.80 21.06
CA THR A 528 -20.36 10.67 22.13
C THR A 528 -19.83 12.01 21.61
N GLU A 529 -19.80 12.16 20.30
CA GLU A 529 -19.43 13.37 19.56
C GLU A 529 -19.82 13.18 18.08
N ARG A 530 -19.69 14.25 17.31
CA ARG A 530 -19.91 14.28 15.86
C ARG A 530 -18.58 14.11 15.14
N HIS A 531 -18.52 13.20 14.19
CA HIS A 531 -17.32 13.02 13.36
C HIS A 531 -17.19 14.17 12.34
N GLU A 532 -16.01 14.34 11.75
CA GLU A 532 -15.80 15.30 10.66
C GLU A 532 -16.72 15.04 9.46
N ALA A 533 -17.00 13.76 9.18
CA ALA A 533 -17.86 13.31 8.09
C ALA A 533 -19.19 12.74 8.62
N ARG A 534 -20.31 13.26 8.09
CA ARG A 534 -21.69 12.82 8.36
C ARG A 534 -21.89 11.34 8.05
N ARG A 535 -21.13 10.85 7.07
CA ARG A 535 -21.08 9.46 6.66
C ARG A 535 -20.78 8.52 7.83
N ILE A 536 -19.77 8.83 8.63
CA ILE A 536 -19.35 8.00 9.77
C ILE A 536 -20.43 8.02 10.86
N ASP A 537 -21.01 9.19 11.16
CA ASP A 537 -22.16 9.29 12.07
C ASP A 537 -23.34 8.41 11.59
N ASN A 538 -23.64 8.43 10.29
CA ASN A 538 -24.73 7.65 9.71
C ASN A 538 -24.46 6.14 9.71
N GLN A 539 -23.19 5.73 9.58
CA GLN A 539 -22.81 4.33 9.75
C GLN A 539 -23.02 3.85 11.19
N LEU A 540 -22.69 4.69 12.17
CA LEU A 540 -22.96 4.41 13.58
C LEU A 540 -24.47 4.27 13.82
N ARG A 541 -25.28 5.23 13.37
CA ARG A 541 -26.77 5.12 13.44
C ARG A 541 -27.29 3.84 12.79
N GLY A 542 -26.75 3.52 11.61
CA GLY A 542 -27.10 2.34 10.81
C GLY A 542 -26.85 1.00 11.50
N ARG A 543 -26.16 0.96 12.65
CA ARG A 543 -26.02 -0.25 13.46
C ARG A 543 -27.35 -0.71 14.05
N SER A 544 -28.31 0.19 14.24
CA SER A 544 -29.67 -0.06 14.72
C SER A 544 -30.73 0.12 13.63
N GLY A 545 -31.93 -0.44 13.85
CA GLY A 545 -33.07 -0.28 12.94
C GLY A 545 -33.02 -1.14 11.67
N ARG A 546 -32.40 -2.32 11.76
CA ARG A 546 -32.16 -3.22 10.62
C ARG A 546 -33.44 -3.95 10.23
N GLN A 547 -33.70 -4.11 8.93
CA GLN A 547 -34.89 -4.85 8.43
C GLN A 547 -36.21 -4.44 9.11
N GLY A 548 -36.38 -3.14 9.41
CA GLY A 548 -37.58 -2.61 10.06
C GLY A 548 -37.68 -2.90 11.57
N ASP A 549 -36.62 -3.38 12.20
CA ASP A 549 -36.54 -3.49 13.66
C ASP A 549 -36.71 -2.11 14.32
N PRO A 550 -37.32 -2.03 15.52
CA PRO A 550 -37.29 -0.83 16.31
C PRO A 550 -35.87 -0.52 16.76
N GLY A 551 -35.63 0.74 17.08
CA GLY A 551 -34.34 1.19 17.55
C GLY A 551 -34.33 2.69 17.74
N SER A 552 -33.27 3.20 18.35
CA SER A 552 -33.08 4.64 18.47
C SER A 552 -31.61 5.03 18.35
N SER A 553 -31.36 6.26 17.94
CA SER A 553 -30.01 6.84 17.95
C SER A 553 -30.03 8.25 18.52
N ARG A 554 -28.97 8.64 19.23
CA ARG A 554 -28.78 10.00 19.75
C ARG A 554 -27.30 10.37 19.72
N PHE A 555 -27.02 11.62 19.41
CA PHE A 555 -25.66 12.17 19.49
C PHE A 555 -25.57 13.18 20.64
N TYR A 556 -24.46 13.09 21.36
CA TYR A 556 -24.04 13.98 22.42
C TYR A 556 -22.87 14.79 21.89
N SER A 557 -22.86 16.10 22.13
CA SER A 557 -21.74 16.96 21.75
C SER A 557 -21.51 18.04 22.79
N SER A 558 -20.33 18.65 22.79
CA SER A 558 -20.00 19.78 23.66
C SER A 558 -19.44 20.95 22.84
N LEU A 559 -19.50 22.18 23.37
CA LEU A 559 -18.80 23.32 22.77
C LEU A 559 -17.27 23.18 22.75
N GLU A 560 -16.74 22.25 23.55
CA GLU A 560 -15.31 21.95 23.65
C GLU A 560 -14.86 20.89 22.63
N ASP A 561 -15.80 20.18 21.99
CA ASP A 561 -15.48 19.18 20.97
C ASP A 561 -14.87 19.85 19.72
N ASP A 562 -13.86 19.21 19.11
CA ASP A 562 -13.04 19.81 18.04
C ASP A 562 -13.85 20.35 16.86
N LEU A 563 -14.83 19.58 16.37
CA LEU A 563 -15.68 20.01 15.25
C LEU A 563 -16.43 21.31 15.58
N ILE A 564 -16.99 21.40 16.79
CA ILE A 564 -17.77 22.54 17.23
C ILE A 564 -16.84 23.72 17.53
N ARG A 565 -15.71 23.49 18.20
CA ARG A 565 -14.70 24.51 18.49
C ARG A 565 -14.13 25.17 17.23
N ILE A 566 -13.89 24.40 16.17
CA ILE A 566 -13.27 24.92 14.93
C ILE A 566 -14.30 25.60 14.02
N PHE A 567 -15.56 25.14 14.00
CA PHE A 567 -16.54 25.54 12.98
C PHE A 567 -17.84 26.14 13.50
N ALA A 568 -18.21 25.92 14.76
CA ALA A 568 -19.35 26.59 15.38
C ALA A 568 -18.90 27.95 15.94
N SER A 569 -19.27 28.99 15.19
CA SER A 569 -18.95 30.40 15.49
C SER A 569 -19.19 30.82 16.95
N GLU A 570 -18.50 31.88 17.36
CA GLU A 570 -18.76 32.70 18.57
C GLU A 570 -20.25 33.00 18.83
N ARG A 571 -21.13 32.88 17.83
CA ARG A 571 -22.59 33.04 17.98
C ARG A 571 -23.24 31.96 18.84
N VAL A 572 -22.83 30.69 18.76
CA VAL A 572 -23.43 29.61 19.57
C VAL A 572 -22.97 29.73 21.03
N ALA A 573 -21.66 29.94 21.24
CA ALA A 573 -21.10 30.23 22.55
C ALA A 573 -21.66 31.54 23.15
N GLY A 574 -21.81 32.59 22.34
CA GLY A 574 -22.39 33.87 22.76
C GLY A 574 -23.89 33.80 23.08
N LEU A 575 -24.64 32.91 22.41
CA LEU A 575 -26.04 32.62 22.76
C LEU A 575 -26.12 31.90 24.11
N MET A 576 -25.26 30.91 24.36
CA MET A 576 -25.18 30.19 25.65
C MET A 576 -24.81 31.12 26.80
N ALA A 577 -23.79 31.98 26.60
CA ALA A 577 -23.35 32.94 27.62
C ALA A 577 -24.45 33.96 27.98
N ARG A 578 -25.30 34.35 27.02
CA ARG A 578 -26.42 35.29 27.26
C ARG A 578 -27.64 34.65 27.90
N LEU A 579 -27.86 33.35 27.70
CA LEU A 579 -29.03 32.63 28.21
C LEU A 579 -28.80 31.97 29.59
N GLY A 580 -27.57 31.99 30.11
CA GLY A 580 -27.28 31.53 31.47
C GLY A 580 -27.37 30.01 31.67
N PHE A 581 -27.16 29.23 30.61
CA PHE A 581 -27.17 27.76 30.70
C PHE A 581 -26.04 27.25 31.61
N ASP A 582 -26.39 26.37 32.54
CA ASP A 582 -25.44 25.62 33.36
C ASP A 582 -24.85 24.44 32.57
N ASP A 583 -23.84 23.78 33.16
CA ASP A 583 -23.15 22.68 32.50
C ASP A 583 -23.98 21.37 32.47
N THR A 584 -25.18 21.35 33.06
CA THR A 584 -26.05 20.18 33.20
C THR A 584 -27.24 20.16 32.23
N VAL A 585 -27.67 21.32 31.73
CA VAL A 585 -28.80 21.44 30.81
C VAL A 585 -28.32 21.46 29.35
N PRO A 586 -28.68 20.46 28.51
CA PRO A 586 -28.33 20.47 27.11
C PRO A 586 -29.21 21.45 26.31
N ILE A 587 -28.68 21.90 25.17
CA ILE A 587 -29.51 22.49 24.12
C ILE A 587 -30.01 21.38 23.21
N GLU A 588 -31.33 21.21 23.18
CA GLU A 588 -32.04 20.35 22.23
C GLU A 588 -32.81 21.24 21.24
N SER A 589 -32.24 21.44 20.05
CA SER A 589 -32.87 22.25 19.00
C SER A 589 -32.48 21.80 17.61
N GLY A 590 -33.48 21.66 16.72
CA GLY A 590 -33.25 21.37 15.31
C GLY A 590 -32.37 22.42 14.60
N MET A 591 -32.38 23.68 15.07
CA MET A 591 -31.51 24.73 14.55
C MET A 591 -30.03 24.44 14.83
N VAL A 592 -29.71 23.94 16.02
CA VAL A 592 -28.34 23.59 16.42
C VAL A 592 -27.86 22.35 15.69
N THR A 593 -28.71 21.31 15.59
CA THR A 593 -28.41 20.11 14.78
C THR A 593 -28.12 20.49 13.32
N GLY A 594 -28.91 21.41 12.74
CA GLY A 594 -28.69 21.94 11.39
C GLY A 594 -27.37 22.69 11.24
N ALA A 595 -27.00 23.52 12.22
CA ALA A 595 -25.72 24.25 12.21
C ALA A 595 -24.50 23.32 12.26
N ILE A 596 -24.54 22.27 13.09
CA ILE A 596 -23.50 21.24 13.14
C ILE A 596 -23.40 20.50 11.79
N THR A 597 -24.53 20.16 11.19
CA THR A 597 -24.56 19.52 9.87
C THR A 597 -23.89 20.39 8.80
N GLN A 598 -24.12 21.72 8.82
CA GLN A 598 -23.46 22.65 7.91
C GLN A 598 -21.95 22.76 8.17
N ALA A 599 -21.52 22.70 9.43
CA ALA A 599 -20.10 22.62 9.77
C ALA A 599 -19.45 21.35 9.18
N GLN A 600 -20.09 20.18 9.32
CA GLN A 600 -19.60 18.93 8.72
C GLN A 600 -19.51 19.02 7.19
N ILE A 601 -20.52 19.57 6.49
CA ILE A 601 -20.48 19.78 5.03
C ILE A 601 -19.26 20.61 4.61
N LYS A 602 -18.95 21.67 5.36
CA LYS A 602 -17.79 22.53 5.09
C LYS A 602 -16.46 21.79 5.30
N VAL A 603 -16.38 20.94 6.34
CA VAL A 603 -15.21 20.11 6.62
C VAL A 603 -15.01 19.05 5.54
N GLU A 604 -16.08 18.34 5.17
CA GLU A 604 -16.09 17.35 4.08
C GLU A 604 -15.58 17.97 2.77
N GLY A 605 -16.12 19.14 2.37
CA GLY A 605 -15.68 19.85 1.17
C GLY A 605 -14.19 20.25 1.21
N ARG A 606 -13.71 20.76 2.34
CA ARG A 606 -12.27 21.08 2.53
C ARG A 606 -11.41 19.82 2.42
N ASN A 607 -11.82 18.73 3.05
CA ASN A 607 -11.08 17.46 3.02
C ASN A 607 -11.08 16.86 1.60
N PHE A 608 -12.18 16.96 0.86
CA PHE A 608 -12.27 16.58 -0.54
C PHE A 608 -11.30 17.40 -1.41
N ASP A 609 -11.24 18.73 -1.25
CA ASP A 609 -10.30 19.57 -2.00
C ASP A 609 -8.83 19.20 -1.75
N ILE A 610 -8.48 18.88 -0.50
CA ILE A 610 -7.14 18.41 -0.13
C ILE A 610 -6.84 17.07 -0.81
N ARG A 611 -7.76 16.11 -0.74
CA ARG A 611 -7.60 14.79 -1.38
C ARG A 611 -7.49 14.91 -2.90
N LYS A 612 -8.33 15.75 -3.51
CA LYS A 612 -8.30 16.00 -4.95
C LYS A 612 -6.93 16.53 -5.38
N ARG A 613 -6.39 17.52 -4.65
CA ARG A 613 -5.04 18.02 -4.92
C ARG A 613 -4.00 16.92 -4.76
N ALA A 614 -4.01 16.16 -3.66
CA ALA A 614 -3.06 15.07 -3.45
C ALA A 614 -3.08 14.04 -4.61
N LEU A 615 -4.27 13.70 -5.11
CA LEU A 615 -4.44 12.83 -6.28
C LEU A 615 -3.85 13.45 -7.56
N GLU A 616 -3.99 14.76 -7.79
CA GLU A 616 -3.44 15.42 -8.97
C GLU A 616 -1.90 15.37 -9.00
N PHE A 617 -1.23 15.37 -7.85
CA PHE A 617 0.22 15.13 -7.75
C PHE A 617 0.55 13.67 -7.99
N ASP A 618 -0.18 12.73 -7.37
CA ASP A 618 0.04 11.30 -7.54
C ASP A 618 -0.20 10.83 -8.99
N ASP A 619 -1.13 11.47 -9.72
CA ASP A 619 -1.40 11.17 -11.13
C ASP A 619 -0.20 11.42 -12.03
N VAL A 620 0.67 12.39 -11.71
CA VAL A 620 1.92 12.62 -12.45
C VAL A 620 2.85 11.42 -12.31
N LEU A 621 3.06 10.98 -11.07
CA LEU A 621 3.89 9.82 -10.77
C LEU A 621 3.28 8.52 -11.32
N ASN A 622 1.96 8.39 -11.29
CA ASN A 622 1.24 7.24 -11.84
C ASN A 622 1.44 7.11 -13.35
N ASN A 623 1.42 8.20 -14.10
CA ASN A 623 1.67 8.16 -15.54
C ASN A 623 3.10 7.66 -15.85
N GLN A 624 4.10 8.15 -15.10
CA GLN A 624 5.48 7.69 -15.21
C GLN A 624 5.63 6.21 -14.84
N ARG A 625 5.00 5.79 -13.73
CA ARG A 625 4.96 4.40 -13.28
C ARG A 625 4.37 3.47 -14.34
N ASN A 626 3.27 3.86 -14.98
CA ASN A 626 2.63 3.05 -16.02
C ASN A 626 3.57 2.82 -17.22
N VAL A 627 4.35 3.84 -17.61
CA VAL A 627 5.35 3.71 -18.67
C VAL A 627 6.44 2.72 -18.26
N ILE A 628 7.01 2.87 -17.07
CA ILE A 628 8.10 2.00 -16.58
C ILE A 628 7.62 0.56 -16.40
N TYR A 629 6.44 0.36 -15.81
CA TYR A 629 5.90 -0.98 -15.57
C TYR A 629 5.49 -1.69 -16.87
N ASP A 630 4.96 -0.95 -17.86
CA ASP A 630 4.69 -1.48 -19.20
C ASP A 630 5.99 -1.86 -19.93
N GLN A 631 7.04 -1.05 -19.83
CA GLN A 631 8.36 -1.38 -20.35
C GLN A 631 8.93 -2.65 -19.70
N ARG A 632 8.92 -2.74 -18.37
CA ARG A 632 9.34 -3.94 -17.62
C ARG A 632 8.58 -5.18 -18.07
N ARG A 633 7.25 -5.08 -18.17
CA ARG A 633 6.40 -6.19 -18.63
C ARG A 633 6.78 -6.64 -20.03
N LYS A 634 6.99 -5.70 -20.97
CA LYS A 634 7.42 -6.04 -22.34
C LYS A 634 8.77 -6.76 -22.36
N ILE A 635 9.71 -6.37 -21.50
CA ILE A 635 11.02 -7.03 -21.37
C ILE A 635 10.85 -8.47 -20.89
N LEU A 636 9.99 -8.67 -19.89
CA LEU A 636 9.67 -9.98 -19.32
C LEU A 636 8.92 -10.89 -20.32
N GLU A 637 7.99 -10.35 -21.11
CA GLU A 637 7.14 -11.11 -22.06
C GLU A 637 7.84 -11.44 -23.39
N LYS A 638 8.51 -10.46 -24.01
CA LYS A 638 9.03 -10.63 -25.38
C LYS A 638 10.24 -11.55 -25.47
N GLY A 639 10.97 -11.74 -24.37
CA GLY A 639 12.17 -12.58 -24.31
C GLY A 639 13.39 -12.02 -25.06
N ASN A 640 13.20 -11.39 -26.22
CA ASN A 640 14.24 -10.74 -27.02
C ASN A 640 14.16 -9.22 -26.89
N VAL A 641 15.23 -8.64 -26.34
CA VAL A 641 15.41 -7.20 -26.14
C VAL A 641 16.68 -6.67 -26.83
N ARG A 642 17.25 -7.46 -27.76
CA ARG A 642 18.48 -7.12 -28.50
C ARG A 642 18.40 -5.74 -29.13
N GLU A 643 17.33 -5.47 -29.88
CA GLU A 643 17.16 -4.20 -30.59
C GLU A 643 17.14 -3.01 -29.62
N THR A 644 16.51 -3.16 -28.45
CA THR A 644 16.51 -2.11 -27.42
C THR A 644 17.91 -1.86 -26.87
N VAL A 645 18.65 -2.94 -26.55
CA VAL A 645 20.00 -2.85 -25.97
C VAL A 645 21.00 -2.28 -26.99
N VAL A 646 20.95 -2.75 -28.23
CA VAL A 646 21.78 -2.24 -29.33
C VAL A 646 21.43 -0.78 -29.61
N GLY A 647 20.14 -0.40 -29.60
CA GLY A 647 19.70 0.98 -29.69
C GLY A 647 20.34 1.88 -28.62
N PHE A 648 20.35 1.45 -27.36
CA PHE A 648 20.99 2.22 -26.28
C PHE A 648 22.51 2.34 -26.45
N LEU A 649 23.17 1.31 -26.98
CA LEU A 649 24.60 1.40 -27.31
C LEU A 649 24.85 2.41 -28.44
N HIS A 650 24.03 2.42 -29.49
CA HIS A 650 24.13 3.40 -30.57
C HIS A 650 23.86 4.81 -30.08
N ASP A 651 22.82 5.02 -29.27
CA ASP A 651 22.47 6.34 -28.73
C ASP A 651 23.60 6.89 -27.84
N GLU A 652 24.17 6.07 -26.97
CA GLU A 652 25.30 6.45 -26.11
C GLU A 652 26.55 6.77 -26.95
N ALA A 653 26.86 5.94 -27.94
CA ALA A 653 28.00 6.17 -28.83
C ALA A 653 27.82 7.43 -29.69
N ALA A 654 26.60 7.69 -30.17
CA ALA A 654 26.25 8.91 -30.90
C ALA A 654 26.40 10.16 -30.02
N ALA A 655 25.99 10.09 -28.74
CA ALA A 655 26.21 11.18 -27.79
C ALA A 655 27.71 11.46 -27.55
N MET A 656 28.55 10.41 -27.53
CA MET A 656 30.00 10.58 -27.48
C MET A 656 30.56 11.25 -28.74
N VAL A 657 30.06 10.89 -29.93
CA VAL A 657 30.43 11.57 -31.18
C VAL A 657 30.06 13.05 -31.12
N ASP A 658 28.82 13.35 -30.74
CA ASP A 658 28.32 14.73 -30.68
C ASP A 658 29.10 15.60 -29.69
N ALA A 659 29.57 15.01 -28.58
CA ALA A 659 30.39 15.70 -27.59
C ALA A 659 31.83 16.01 -28.07
N HIS A 660 32.39 15.21 -28.99
CA HIS A 660 33.78 15.35 -29.45
C HIS A 660 33.90 15.89 -30.89
N ALA A 661 32.80 15.94 -31.64
CA ALA A 661 32.69 16.47 -32.99
C ALA A 661 31.75 17.68 -33.05
N VAL A 662 31.94 18.64 -32.15
CA VAL A 662 31.07 19.84 -32.01
C VAL A 662 31.22 20.80 -33.20
N SER A 663 32.42 20.89 -33.78
CA SER A 663 32.69 21.75 -34.94
C SER A 663 32.17 21.13 -36.24
N SER A 664 31.75 21.97 -37.18
CA SER A 664 31.44 21.53 -38.55
C SER A 664 32.69 21.18 -39.37
N ASP A 665 33.88 21.58 -38.90
CA ASP A 665 35.16 21.27 -39.55
C ASP A 665 35.72 19.93 -39.04
N PRO A 666 35.88 18.90 -39.90
CA PRO A 666 36.43 17.60 -39.53
C PRO A 666 37.86 17.61 -38.98
N GLU A 667 38.64 18.66 -39.28
CA GLU A 667 40.00 18.80 -38.75
C GLU A 667 40.03 19.30 -37.29
N GLU A 668 38.94 19.91 -36.82
CA GLU A 668 38.80 20.43 -35.45
C GLU A 668 38.20 19.39 -34.47
N TRP A 669 37.82 18.20 -34.96
CA TRP A 669 37.25 17.16 -34.10
C TRP A 669 38.28 16.55 -33.16
N ASP A 670 37.90 16.36 -31.90
CA ASP A 670 38.73 15.67 -30.91
C ASP A 670 38.62 14.14 -31.08
N ARG A 671 39.26 13.63 -32.13
CA ARG A 671 39.30 12.19 -32.43
C ARG A 671 40.06 11.38 -31.38
N THR A 672 40.94 12.04 -30.62
CA THR A 672 41.69 11.39 -29.53
C THR A 672 40.81 11.21 -28.31
N GLY A 673 40.07 12.26 -27.91
CA GLY A 673 39.07 12.19 -26.85
C GLY A 673 37.94 11.21 -27.18
N LEU A 674 37.45 11.22 -28.42
CA LEU A 674 36.44 10.26 -28.87
C LEU A 674 36.91 8.81 -28.74
N ALA A 675 38.15 8.50 -29.16
CA ALA A 675 38.72 7.16 -29.01
C ALA A 675 38.89 6.78 -27.52
N ALA A 676 39.32 7.73 -26.67
CA ALA A 676 39.48 7.51 -25.24
C ALA A 676 38.15 7.30 -24.50
N ALA A 677 37.04 7.86 -25.00
CA ALA A 677 35.69 7.64 -24.48
C ALA A 677 35.09 6.31 -24.97
N LEU A 678 35.17 6.03 -26.27
CA LEU A 678 34.60 4.81 -26.88
C LEU A 678 35.35 3.54 -26.49
N GLY A 679 36.67 3.59 -26.36
CA GLY A 679 37.51 2.43 -26.02
C GLY A 679 37.05 1.69 -24.75
N PRO A 680 36.90 2.38 -23.60
CA PRO A 680 36.38 1.80 -22.37
C PRO A 680 34.92 1.36 -22.43
N MET A 681 34.07 2.05 -23.19
CA MET A 681 32.66 1.65 -23.39
C MET A 681 32.59 0.31 -24.12
N LEU A 682 33.31 0.20 -25.24
CA LEU A 682 33.33 -0.99 -26.09
C LEU A 682 34.24 -2.11 -25.58
N SER A 683 34.91 -1.91 -24.44
CA SER A 683 35.93 -2.85 -23.92
C SER A 683 37.01 -3.18 -24.97
N ARG A 684 37.38 -2.18 -25.78
CA ARG A 684 38.31 -2.23 -26.91
C ARG A 684 39.32 -1.08 -26.87
N ALA A 685 39.69 -0.62 -25.68
CA ALA A 685 40.60 0.50 -25.49
C ALA A 685 41.96 0.33 -26.19
N ASP A 686 42.44 -0.91 -26.35
CA ASP A 686 43.69 -1.22 -27.05
C ASP A 686 43.54 -1.26 -28.58
N GLU A 687 42.31 -1.35 -29.11
CA GLU A 687 42.02 -1.47 -30.55
C GLU A 687 41.54 -0.14 -31.17
N ILE A 688 40.89 0.72 -30.38
CA ILE A 688 40.27 1.98 -30.85
C ILE A 688 41.22 3.14 -30.56
N THR A 689 41.69 3.79 -31.62
CA THR A 689 42.64 4.91 -31.56
C THR A 689 42.16 6.07 -32.43
N ALA A 690 42.78 7.26 -32.32
CA ALA A 690 42.43 8.39 -33.18
C ALA A 690 42.53 8.06 -34.68
N THR A 691 43.45 7.16 -35.06
CA THR A 691 43.61 6.70 -36.46
C THR A 691 42.45 5.84 -36.95
N THR A 692 41.69 5.19 -36.05
CA THR A 692 40.49 4.43 -36.42
C THR A 692 39.47 5.32 -37.14
N PHE A 693 39.42 6.62 -36.80
CA PHE A 693 38.49 7.60 -37.37
C PHE A 693 39.14 8.51 -38.42
N ALA A 694 40.38 8.25 -38.86
CA ALA A 694 41.14 9.11 -39.76
C ALA A 694 40.38 9.42 -41.08
N ASP A 695 39.69 8.42 -41.63
CA ASP A 695 39.06 8.50 -42.95
C ASP A 695 37.67 9.13 -42.94
N ALA A 696 37.10 9.45 -41.77
CA ALA A 696 35.78 10.09 -41.69
C ALA A 696 35.91 11.59 -42.05
N ALA A 697 35.25 11.98 -43.14
CA ALA A 697 35.26 13.34 -43.69
C ALA A 697 33.95 14.10 -43.43
N SER A 698 32.91 13.43 -42.93
CA SER A 698 31.65 14.05 -42.52
C SER A 698 31.12 13.47 -41.20
N LEU A 699 30.26 14.22 -40.51
CA LEU A 699 29.69 13.79 -39.23
C LEU A 699 28.88 12.50 -39.40
N ASP A 700 28.19 12.36 -40.54
CA ASP A 700 27.43 11.15 -40.88
C ASP A 700 28.36 9.95 -41.07
N GLU A 701 29.49 10.10 -41.77
CA GLU A 701 30.51 9.04 -41.91
C GLU A 701 31.15 8.67 -40.55
N LEU A 702 31.38 9.65 -39.68
CA LEU A 702 31.91 9.40 -38.34
C LEU A 702 30.90 8.60 -37.49
N ARG A 703 29.62 8.98 -37.52
CA ARG A 703 28.54 8.27 -36.83
C ARG A 703 28.35 6.85 -37.37
N GLU A 704 28.39 6.67 -38.69
CA GLU A 704 28.31 5.35 -39.33
C GLU A 704 29.47 4.46 -38.87
N LYS A 705 30.71 4.96 -38.91
CA LYS A 705 31.89 4.19 -38.49
C LYS A 705 31.87 3.83 -37.01
N VAL A 706 31.38 4.73 -36.14
CA VAL A 706 31.19 4.43 -34.71
C VAL A 706 30.07 3.40 -34.51
N GLY A 707 28.97 3.50 -35.26
CA GLY A 707 27.89 2.52 -35.25
C GLY A 707 28.36 1.12 -35.66
N GLU A 708 29.17 1.01 -36.72
CA GLU A 708 29.77 -0.26 -37.14
C GLU A 708 30.64 -0.89 -36.04
N LEU A 709 31.42 -0.07 -35.31
CA LEU A 709 32.22 -0.56 -34.19
C LEU A 709 31.36 -1.07 -33.03
N VAL A 710 30.22 -0.41 -32.76
CA VAL A 710 29.24 -0.84 -31.75
C VAL A 710 28.66 -2.20 -32.14
N ASP A 711 28.18 -2.33 -33.38
CA ASP A 711 27.57 -3.56 -33.89
C ASP A 711 28.56 -4.72 -33.90
N GLU A 712 29.78 -4.51 -34.41
CA GLU A 712 30.84 -5.53 -34.42
C GLU A 712 31.17 -6.01 -32.99
N THR A 713 31.27 -5.07 -32.05
CA THR A 713 31.60 -5.38 -30.66
C THR A 713 30.50 -6.19 -29.99
N TYR A 714 29.24 -5.82 -30.24
CA TYR A 714 28.09 -6.53 -29.71
C TYR A 714 27.95 -7.93 -30.33
N GLU A 715 28.09 -8.06 -31.64
CA GLU A 715 28.04 -9.36 -32.33
C GLU A 715 29.16 -10.31 -31.86
N ARG A 716 30.38 -9.79 -31.66
CA ARG A 716 31.50 -10.55 -31.08
C ARG A 716 31.14 -11.08 -29.70
N ARG A 717 30.50 -10.26 -28.87
CA ARG A 717 30.06 -10.65 -27.53
C ARG A 717 28.95 -11.69 -27.57
N GLU A 718 27.94 -11.49 -28.41
CA GLU A 718 26.83 -12.42 -28.58
C GLU A 718 27.32 -13.80 -29.04
N THR A 719 28.25 -13.82 -30.00
CA THR A 719 28.89 -15.06 -30.49
C THR A 719 29.65 -15.78 -29.37
N ASN A 720 30.35 -15.04 -28.49
CA ASN A 720 31.12 -15.62 -27.39
C ASN A 720 30.22 -16.19 -26.27
N LEU A 721 29.07 -15.58 -26.00
CA LEU A 721 28.14 -16.02 -24.94
C LEU A 721 27.17 -17.10 -25.43
N GLY A 722 26.84 -17.11 -26.72
CA GLY A 722 25.71 -17.85 -27.27
C GLY A 722 24.39 -17.08 -27.10
N GLU A 723 23.47 -17.27 -28.06
CA GLU A 723 22.24 -16.47 -28.18
C GLU A 723 21.34 -16.57 -26.93
N GLU A 724 21.11 -17.78 -26.40
CA GLU A 724 20.21 -17.99 -25.26
C GLU A 724 20.70 -17.25 -24.00
N LEU A 725 21.99 -17.38 -23.68
CA LEU A 725 22.59 -16.73 -22.51
C LEU A 725 22.68 -15.21 -22.71
N ALA A 726 22.97 -14.73 -23.93
CA ALA A 726 22.97 -13.31 -24.26
C ALA A 726 21.60 -12.67 -23.94
N ARG A 727 20.49 -13.31 -24.33
CA ARG A 727 19.13 -12.81 -24.05
C ARG A 727 18.80 -12.77 -22.56
N VAL A 728 19.27 -13.76 -21.78
CA VAL A 728 19.10 -13.76 -20.32
C VAL A 728 19.86 -12.59 -19.69
N VAL A 729 21.12 -12.38 -20.09
CA VAL A 729 21.97 -11.29 -19.57
C VAL A 729 21.41 -9.92 -19.93
N GLU A 730 20.98 -9.73 -21.18
CA GLU A 730 20.37 -8.49 -21.64
C GLU A 730 19.13 -8.11 -20.82
N ARG A 731 18.21 -9.07 -20.62
CA ARG A 731 17.02 -8.86 -19.80
C ARG A 731 17.39 -8.53 -18.36
N TRP A 732 18.32 -9.30 -17.78
CA TRP A 732 18.72 -9.10 -16.39
C TRP A 732 19.35 -7.72 -16.14
N ILE A 733 20.27 -7.29 -17.01
CA ILE A 733 20.90 -5.96 -16.92
C ILE A 733 19.85 -4.87 -17.10
N LEU A 734 19.01 -4.99 -18.13
CA LEU A 734 18.00 -3.97 -18.43
C LEU A 734 17.00 -3.81 -17.28
N LEU A 735 16.45 -4.91 -16.75
CA LEU A 735 15.54 -4.88 -15.61
C LEU A 735 16.21 -4.29 -14.36
N ARG A 736 17.44 -4.72 -14.05
CA ARG A 736 18.19 -4.24 -12.88
C ARG A 736 18.48 -2.75 -12.96
N THR A 737 18.91 -2.25 -14.13
CA THR A 737 19.19 -0.83 -14.33
C THR A 737 17.94 0.02 -14.27
N ILE A 738 16.81 -0.46 -14.83
CA ILE A 738 15.51 0.20 -14.68
C ILE A 738 15.12 0.29 -13.20
N ASP A 739 15.26 -0.80 -12.43
CA ASP A 739 14.86 -0.83 -11.02
C ASP A 739 15.67 0.17 -10.18
N ILE A 740 17.00 0.19 -10.35
CA ILE A 740 17.87 1.11 -9.60
C ILE A 740 17.46 2.56 -9.84
N HIS A 741 17.37 2.98 -11.10
CA HIS A 741 17.05 4.36 -11.42
C HIS A 741 15.59 4.73 -11.13
N TRP A 742 14.67 3.76 -11.20
CA TRP A 742 13.29 3.99 -10.77
C TRP A 742 13.20 4.28 -9.26
N VAL A 743 13.94 3.55 -8.43
CA VAL A 743 13.99 3.79 -6.97
C VAL A 743 14.59 5.16 -6.64
N GLU A 744 15.67 5.53 -7.32
CA GLU A 744 16.26 6.88 -7.21
C GLU A 744 15.25 7.97 -7.61
N HIS A 745 14.54 7.76 -8.72
CA HIS A 745 13.51 8.68 -9.20
C HIS A 745 12.34 8.82 -8.23
N LEU A 746 11.86 7.71 -7.64
CA LEU A 746 10.82 7.76 -6.61
C LEU A 746 11.23 8.61 -5.41
N THR A 747 12.49 8.51 -5.00
CA THR A 747 13.06 9.28 -3.89
C THR A 747 13.12 10.77 -4.24
N ALA A 748 13.66 11.11 -5.42
CA ALA A 748 13.71 12.49 -5.91
C ALA A 748 12.31 13.12 -6.07
N MET A 749 11.32 12.33 -6.50
CA MET A 749 9.94 12.77 -6.66
C MET A 749 9.24 13.06 -5.33
N GLU A 750 9.60 12.34 -4.27
CA GLU A 750 9.10 12.59 -2.92
C GLU A 750 9.65 13.91 -2.36
N GLU A 751 10.96 14.12 -2.46
CA GLU A 751 11.62 15.38 -2.08
C GLU A 751 11.06 16.58 -2.85
N LEU A 752 10.90 16.42 -4.17
CA LEU A 752 10.31 17.45 -5.02
C LEU A 752 8.89 17.80 -4.55
N ARG A 753 8.08 16.81 -4.20
CA ARG A 753 6.70 17.02 -3.72
C ARG A 753 6.66 17.78 -2.40
N GLU A 754 7.58 17.51 -1.47
CA GLU A 754 7.64 18.24 -0.20
C GLU A 754 8.11 19.69 -0.40
N GLY A 755 9.11 19.91 -1.27
CA GLY A 755 9.69 21.23 -1.52
C GLY A 755 8.84 22.17 -2.39
N ILE A 756 8.00 21.63 -3.28
CA ILE A 756 7.30 22.43 -4.30
C ILE A 756 6.30 23.44 -3.72
N TYR A 757 5.77 23.19 -2.51
CA TYR A 757 4.86 24.12 -1.86
C TYR A 757 5.51 25.46 -1.51
N LEU A 758 6.84 25.50 -1.34
CA LEU A 758 7.59 26.73 -1.14
C LEU A 758 7.57 27.64 -2.38
N ARG A 759 7.36 27.08 -3.57
CA ARG A 759 7.20 27.88 -4.80
C ARG A 759 5.85 28.56 -4.91
N GLY A 760 4.85 28.12 -4.13
CA GLY A 760 3.55 28.77 -4.00
C GLY A 760 3.65 30.21 -3.46
N TYR A 761 4.72 30.53 -2.71
CA TYR A 761 5.00 31.90 -2.26
C TYR A 761 5.34 32.85 -3.43
N GLY A 762 5.77 32.31 -4.58
CA GLY A 762 6.08 33.06 -5.81
C GLY A 762 4.90 33.27 -6.76
N GLN A 763 3.65 33.06 -6.33
CA GLN A 763 2.42 33.14 -7.15
C GLN A 763 2.36 32.15 -8.33
N GLN A 764 3.20 31.11 -8.35
CA GLN A 764 3.10 30.03 -9.32
C GLN A 764 2.22 28.90 -8.76
N ASP A 765 1.42 28.25 -9.61
CA ASP A 765 0.68 27.06 -9.22
C ASP A 765 1.66 25.90 -8.94
N PRO A 766 1.73 25.38 -7.69
CA PRO A 766 2.67 24.31 -7.33
C PRO A 766 2.49 23.06 -8.19
N LEU A 767 1.29 22.73 -8.64
CA LEU A 767 1.04 21.55 -9.47
C LEU A 767 1.66 21.69 -10.87
N VAL A 768 1.61 22.90 -11.44
CA VAL A 768 2.19 23.16 -12.77
C VAL A 768 3.72 23.10 -12.70
N ALA A 769 4.31 23.68 -11.65
CA ALA A 769 5.73 23.58 -11.40
C ALA A 769 6.17 22.13 -11.17
N TYR A 770 5.43 21.38 -10.35
CA TYR A 770 5.67 19.95 -10.09
C TYR A 770 5.65 19.14 -11.38
N LYS A 771 4.63 19.31 -12.24
CA LYS A 771 4.54 18.59 -13.52
C LYS A 771 5.74 18.84 -14.43
N ARG A 772 6.22 20.09 -14.49
CA ARG A 772 7.37 20.46 -15.32
C ARG A 772 8.66 19.82 -14.81
N GLU A 773 8.94 19.93 -13.52
CA GLU A 773 10.15 19.36 -12.91
C GLU A 773 10.13 17.83 -12.92
N ALA A 774 8.97 17.23 -12.60
CA ALA A 774 8.78 15.79 -12.68
C ALA A 774 9.03 15.23 -14.08
N HIS A 775 8.65 15.98 -15.13
CA HIS A 775 8.95 15.60 -16.51
C HIS A 775 10.46 15.59 -16.78
N THR A 776 11.16 16.66 -16.38
CA THR A 776 12.62 16.74 -16.53
C THR A 776 13.32 15.61 -15.77
N PHE A 777 12.94 15.33 -14.53
CA PHE A 777 13.50 14.21 -13.75
C PHE A 777 13.27 12.86 -14.44
N PHE A 778 12.11 12.66 -15.07
CA PHE A 778 11.78 11.43 -15.78
C PHE A 778 12.58 11.26 -17.08
N GLU A 779 12.81 12.34 -17.83
CA GLU A 779 13.69 12.33 -19.01
C GLU A 779 15.14 12.04 -18.62
N GLU A 780 15.64 12.67 -17.56
CA GLU A 780 16.97 12.42 -17.01
C GLU A 780 17.12 10.96 -16.53
N MET A 781 16.12 10.42 -15.82
CA MET A 781 16.10 9.02 -15.41
C MET A 781 16.15 8.09 -16.63
N SER A 782 15.37 8.38 -17.68
CA SER A 782 15.35 7.57 -18.91
C SER A 782 16.70 7.58 -19.63
N ALA A 783 17.36 8.74 -19.69
CA ALA A 783 18.71 8.85 -20.25
C ALA A 783 19.75 8.08 -19.41
N ARG A 784 19.66 8.15 -18.07
CA ARG A 784 20.51 7.38 -17.16
C ARG A 784 20.33 5.88 -17.32
N ILE A 785 19.10 5.41 -17.53
CA ILE A 785 18.83 3.99 -17.82
C ILE A 785 19.55 3.56 -19.11
N ALA A 786 19.41 4.33 -20.20
CA ALA A 786 20.06 4.01 -21.47
C ALA A 786 21.60 3.94 -21.33
N SER A 787 22.20 4.99 -20.75
CA SER A 787 23.65 5.06 -20.51
C SER A 787 24.13 3.95 -19.58
N GLY A 788 23.41 3.68 -18.48
CA GLY A 788 23.74 2.62 -17.52
C GLY A 788 23.73 1.23 -18.15
N VAL A 789 22.78 0.94 -19.04
CA VAL A 789 22.76 -0.32 -19.81
C VAL A 789 23.95 -0.38 -20.76
N ALA A 790 24.20 0.68 -21.53
CA ALA A 790 25.29 0.74 -22.51
C ALA A 790 26.67 0.53 -21.87
N GLN A 791 26.90 1.10 -20.68
CA GLN A 791 28.16 0.96 -19.95
C GLN A 791 28.36 -0.43 -19.32
N GLN A 792 27.28 -1.10 -18.91
CA GLN A 792 27.34 -2.38 -18.22
C GLN A 792 27.32 -3.59 -19.17
N ILE A 793 26.51 -3.53 -20.24
CA ILE A 793 26.21 -4.71 -21.09
C ILE A 793 27.45 -5.38 -21.66
N LEU A 794 28.44 -4.59 -22.10
CA LEU A 794 29.68 -5.11 -22.70
C LEU A 794 30.73 -5.56 -21.67
N ARG A 795 30.64 -5.06 -20.42
CA ARG A 795 31.61 -5.34 -19.34
C ARG A 795 31.25 -6.54 -18.47
N VAL A 796 29.98 -6.91 -18.42
CA VAL A 796 29.53 -8.04 -17.58
C VAL A 796 30.17 -9.35 -18.07
N THR A 797 30.96 -9.96 -17.20
CA THR A 797 31.52 -11.30 -17.42
C THR A 797 30.57 -12.34 -16.85
N VAL A 798 30.05 -13.21 -17.70
CA VAL A 798 29.17 -14.29 -17.28
C VAL A 798 30.04 -15.49 -16.93
N LYS A 799 30.07 -15.85 -15.65
CA LYS A 799 30.73 -17.08 -15.20
C LYS A 799 29.72 -18.22 -15.28
N THR A 800 30.08 -19.31 -15.94
CA THR A 800 29.26 -20.52 -15.93
C THR A 800 29.27 -21.17 -14.54
N ALA A 801 28.22 -21.93 -14.19
CA ALA A 801 28.14 -22.62 -12.90
C ALA A 801 29.36 -23.53 -12.64
N GLU A 802 29.86 -24.21 -13.68
CA GLU A 802 31.09 -25.01 -13.58
C GLU A 802 32.35 -24.16 -13.31
N GLN A 803 32.43 -22.94 -13.83
CA GLN A 803 33.55 -22.02 -13.58
C GLN A 803 33.49 -21.44 -12.16
N ALA A 804 32.29 -21.12 -11.66
CA ALA A 804 32.08 -20.66 -10.29
C ALA A 804 32.40 -21.77 -9.27
N GLU A 805 31.96 -23.01 -9.52
CA GLU A 805 32.31 -24.16 -8.67
C GLU A 805 33.80 -24.51 -8.72
N ARG A 806 34.46 -24.37 -9.88
CA ARG A 806 35.91 -24.57 -10.00
C ARG A 806 36.71 -23.51 -9.27
N GLU A 807 36.30 -22.24 -9.34
CA GLU A 807 36.93 -21.15 -8.58
C GLU A 807 36.70 -21.29 -7.08
N GLU A 808 35.51 -21.71 -6.61
CA GLU A 808 35.29 -22.04 -5.19
C GLU A 808 36.20 -23.19 -4.74
N GLN A 809 36.38 -24.20 -5.59
CA GLN A 809 37.30 -25.31 -5.33
C GLN A 809 38.78 -24.90 -5.38
N GLU A 810 39.16 -23.97 -6.26
CA GLU A 810 40.52 -23.43 -6.36
C GLU A 810 40.83 -22.46 -5.20
N GLN A 811 39.90 -21.58 -4.82
CA GLN A 811 40.02 -20.72 -3.64
C GLN A 811 40.07 -21.55 -2.35
N ALA A 812 39.30 -22.64 -2.27
CA ALA A 812 39.40 -23.60 -1.16
C ALA A 812 40.75 -24.35 -1.13
N ARG A 813 41.38 -24.57 -2.28
CA ARG A 813 42.73 -25.18 -2.39
C ARG A 813 43.84 -24.18 -2.06
N ASP A 814 43.74 -22.93 -2.50
CA ASP A 814 44.71 -21.88 -2.21
C ASP A 814 44.70 -21.48 -0.74
N ALA A 815 43.52 -21.49 -0.09
CA ALA A 815 43.40 -21.34 1.36
C ALA A 815 44.09 -22.49 2.14
N GLN A 816 44.24 -23.68 1.53
CA GLN A 816 44.98 -24.80 2.11
C GLN A 816 46.48 -24.79 1.74
N GLY A 817 46.88 -24.12 0.65
CA GLY A 817 48.25 -24.05 0.14
C GLY A 817 49.17 -23.04 0.84
N GLN A 818 48.64 -22.05 1.57
CA GLN A 818 49.45 -21.03 2.27
C GLN A 818 49.85 -21.39 3.71
N ALA A 819 49.50 -22.57 4.21
CA ALA A 819 49.94 -23.02 5.53
C ALA A 819 51.28 -23.80 5.45
N GLN A 820 52.41 -23.09 5.36
CA GLN A 820 53.73 -23.73 5.61
C GLN A 820 53.98 -23.90 7.13
N PRO A 821 54.48 -25.06 7.58
CA PRO A 821 54.66 -25.36 9.00
C PRO A 821 56.00 -24.83 9.53
N GLN A 822 55.97 -23.75 10.34
CA GLN A 822 57.13 -23.38 11.15
C GLN A 822 57.28 -24.31 12.36
N ARG A 823 58.44 -24.96 12.43
CA ARG A 823 58.86 -25.88 13.51
C ARG A 823 59.02 -25.12 14.83
N ALA A 824 58.33 -25.59 15.85
CA ALA A 824 58.44 -25.12 17.23
C ALA A 824 59.69 -25.68 17.93
N PHE A 825 60.45 -24.78 18.57
CA PHE A 825 61.37 -25.08 19.67
C PHE A 825 61.03 -24.14 20.83
N GLY A 826 60.80 -24.68 22.03
CA GLY A 826 60.72 -23.90 23.27
C GLY A 826 59.61 -24.32 24.23
N GLN A 827 59.99 -25.03 25.29
CA GLN A 827 59.16 -25.41 26.45
C GLN A 827 58.92 -24.23 27.44
N PRO A 828 58.05 -24.39 28.47
CA PRO A 828 57.13 -23.36 28.94
C PRO A 828 57.54 -22.66 30.25
N SER A 829 56.98 -21.48 30.51
CA SER A 829 56.71 -20.99 31.88
C SER A 829 55.73 -19.81 31.89
N GLY A 830 54.79 -19.81 32.84
CA GLY A 830 54.34 -18.58 33.49
C GLY A 830 52.92 -18.06 33.19
N ASN A 831 51.94 -18.64 33.88
CA ASN A 831 50.62 -18.11 34.29
C ASN A 831 50.19 -16.68 33.90
N GLY A 832 48.96 -16.56 33.38
CA GLY A 832 48.17 -15.33 33.50
C GLY A 832 46.94 -15.23 32.61
N ARG A 833 45.84 -15.90 33.01
CA ARG A 833 44.42 -15.67 32.64
C ARG A 833 44.10 -14.60 31.58
N THR A 834 43.40 -14.98 30.51
CA THR A 834 41.99 -14.59 30.26
C THR A 834 41.41 -15.31 29.05
N ALA A 835 40.08 -15.39 29.06
CA ALA A 835 39.21 -16.21 28.23
C ALA A 835 39.22 -15.86 26.75
N VAL A 836 39.11 -16.88 25.89
CA VAL A 836 38.34 -16.82 24.64
C VAL A 836 37.67 -18.17 24.40
N ALA A 837 36.35 -18.13 24.25
CA ALA A 837 35.56 -19.19 23.67
C ALA A 837 35.75 -19.19 22.15
N THR A 838 36.03 -20.37 21.56
CA THR A 838 35.79 -20.61 20.14
C THR A 838 34.54 -21.47 19.99
N ALA A 839 33.64 -20.97 19.14
CA ALA A 839 32.36 -21.55 18.80
C ALA A 839 32.50 -22.82 17.95
N ALA A 840 31.53 -23.72 18.11
CA ALA A 840 31.33 -24.95 17.33
C ALA A 840 29.93 -24.92 16.67
N PRO A 841 29.69 -25.72 15.60
CA PRO A 841 28.66 -25.54 14.56
C PRO A 841 27.22 -25.92 14.98
N PRO A 842 26.20 -25.75 14.10
CA PRO A 842 24.80 -25.58 14.52
C PRO A 842 24.16 -26.87 15.06
N LYS A 843 23.48 -26.76 16.20
CA LYS A 843 22.85 -27.86 16.93
C LYS A 843 21.59 -28.38 16.24
N ALA A 844 21.59 -29.66 15.87
CA ALA A 844 20.38 -30.49 15.89
C ALA A 844 19.84 -30.57 17.34
N LYS A 845 18.54 -30.31 17.54
CA LYS A 845 17.92 -30.33 18.87
C LYS A 845 17.89 -31.77 19.42
N LEU A 846 18.72 -32.05 20.42
CA LEU A 846 18.68 -33.30 21.19
C LEU A 846 17.34 -33.46 21.92
N GLY A 847 16.70 -34.62 21.75
CA GLY A 847 15.48 -35.01 22.44
C GLY A 847 15.71 -35.32 23.92
N ARG A 848 14.68 -35.16 24.76
CA ARG A 848 14.75 -35.33 26.23
C ARG A 848 15.33 -36.67 26.70
N ASN A 849 15.18 -37.74 25.90
CA ASN A 849 15.66 -39.08 26.24
C ASN A 849 17.00 -39.45 25.59
N ASP A 850 17.57 -38.58 24.75
CA ASP A 850 18.84 -38.85 24.05
C ASP A 850 20.02 -38.82 25.02
N PRO A 851 21.16 -39.45 24.68
CA PRO A 851 22.38 -39.33 25.46
C PRO A 851 22.79 -37.86 25.62
N CYS A 852 23.12 -37.45 26.85
CA CYS A 852 23.50 -36.08 27.10
C CYS A 852 24.85 -35.77 26.40
N TRP A 853 24.90 -34.65 25.70
CA TRP A 853 26.08 -34.19 24.95
C TRP A 853 27.34 -33.97 25.80
N CYS A 854 27.25 -33.97 27.13
CA CYS A 854 28.39 -33.82 28.04
C CYS A 854 29.24 -35.08 28.21
N GLY A 855 28.92 -36.19 27.53
CA GLY A 855 29.68 -37.43 27.62
C GLY A 855 29.52 -38.21 28.93
N SER A 856 28.59 -37.80 29.81
CA SER A 856 28.36 -38.46 31.11
C SER A 856 27.72 -39.86 31.05
N GLY A 857 27.32 -40.32 29.86
CA GLY A 857 26.57 -41.57 29.65
C GLY A 857 25.10 -41.54 30.13
N LYS A 858 24.61 -40.42 30.69
CA LYS A 858 23.21 -40.27 31.16
C LYS A 858 22.31 -39.65 30.08
N LYS A 859 20.99 -39.92 30.13
CA LYS A 859 19.99 -39.27 29.26
C LYS A 859 19.89 -37.76 29.55
N TYR A 860 19.65 -36.93 28.52
CA TYR A 860 19.66 -35.46 28.58
C TYR A 860 18.79 -34.91 29.72
N LYS A 861 17.54 -35.35 29.85
CA LYS A 861 16.63 -34.92 30.95
C LYS A 861 17.11 -35.21 32.37
N ARG A 862 18.01 -36.17 32.56
CA ARG A 862 18.56 -36.55 33.88
C ARG A 862 19.94 -35.96 34.15
N CYS A 863 20.46 -35.17 33.22
CA CYS A 863 21.73 -34.48 33.33
C CYS A 863 21.51 -32.98 33.12
N HIS A 864 21.58 -32.50 31.88
CA HIS A 864 21.51 -31.07 31.56
C HIS A 864 20.13 -30.59 31.07
N GLY A 865 19.11 -31.47 31.07
CA GLY A 865 17.71 -31.15 30.71
C GLY A 865 16.76 -31.19 31.90
N ARG A 866 17.25 -30.87 33.10
CA ARG A 866 16.43 -30.66 34.30
C ARG A 866 15.75 -29.30 34.27
#